data_AF-A0A412ISK2-F1
#
_entry.id   AF-A0A412ISK2-F1
#
_cell.length_a   1.000
_cell.length_b   1.000
_cell.length_c   1.000
_cell.angle_alpha   90.00
_cell.angle_beta   90.00
_cell.angle_gamma   90.00
#
_symmetry.space_group_name_H-M   'P 1'
#
loop_
_entity.id
_entity.type
_entity.pdbx_description
1 polymer ?
#
loop_
_entity_poly.entity_id
_entity_poly.type
_entity_poly.pdbx_seq_one_letter_code
_entity_poly.pdbx_strand_id
1 'polypeptide(L)'
;MNTSNCANNKRTRNIVSLVMLLWAVLCIIITGFYVGGNKAEAASTGTLIEDYVYFRDAPSGNTIKYNGKDILLRKGQKMTIVSTSNKTWYKVSLTYRKKSYTGYIYSKFIKVTTTASYKTGHLAKNENYVYFRKTPSGTPITYNNAPIMLMGGQKMTILSTANKTWYKVKLTYKSKSYTGYVYSSFIVIDKAKTKPTKATTKATTQATTQAPKSTSGYINENYVYFRKTAGGTPITYNGKSIMLMLGQNLTVTDKSDKTWYKVKLTYKSKSYTGYVYSSYITAGTYKTPDNGKSDAAFEKQLSSQKFPESYKVLLRKLHKEHPNWVFKAVHTNLKWSDVVKNEVNVKGRVTNLVNGTSLYPNYGWRSQTVGYNYKTDTYSSYDGSTWFAASDDLIKYYLDPRTYLSSSSSVFAFEKLSYDSSQTRSGVEAILSGTFMHNSRPSGSSSTYSSMIITAAKKSGVSPYHIASRIKQEVGGSMTSGTNGKNASYPGIYNFYNIGAFQSAAGNAITNGLKWAASGTTYNRPWTSPSKSIIGGAIYIGEAYINVGQNTLYTQKFNVTYKDCLYWHQYMGNVQAPRTEAAKVYEAYKASGALNKSITFAIPVYKNMPAATAKMPAADPGNQNNYLKSLKVGSAKLSPTFAINNTTTYTVNVAASVGSIKIAASPVNRYATVSGTGTKKLKKGKNTFKIVCKSQSKKARTYTIIINRG
;
A
#
# COMPACT_ATOMS: atom_id res chain seq x y z
N MET A 1 -12.23 32.26 -16.92
CA MET A 1 -12.62 30.83 -16.92
C MET A 1 -13.80 30.68 -15.97
N ASN A 2 -14.91 30.15 -16.48
CA ASN A 2 -16.24 30.26 -15.89
C ASN A 2 -16.39 29.32 -14.67
N THR A 3 -15.91 29.75 -13.49
CA THR A 3 -15.99 29.01 -12.22
C THR A 3 -17.44 28.78 -11.75
N SER A 4 -18.39 29.52 -12.32
CA SER A 4 -19.82 29.51 -12.00
C SER A 4 -20.50 28.19 -12.35
N ASN A 5 -20.11 27.53 -13.46
CA ASN A 5 -20.74 26.27 -13.89
C ASN A 5 -20.36 25.06 -13.04
N CYS A 6 -19.15 25.03 -12.46
CA CYS A 6 -18.77 23.97 -11.50
C CYS A 6 -19.41 24.17 -10.11
N ALA A 7 -19.74 25.41 -9.72
CA ALA A 7 -20.34 25.73 -8.43
C ALA A 7 -21.86 25.45 -8.39
N ASN A 8 -22.58 25.69 -9.49
CA ASN A 8 -24.04 25.51 -9.58
C ASN A 8 -24.50 24.04 -9.52
N ASN A 9 -23.58 23.08 -9.69
CA ASN A 9 -23.87 21.64 -9.53
C ASN A 9 -23.89 21.15 -8.06
N LYS A 10 -23.88 22.05 -7.07
CA LYS A 10 -23.89 21.71 -5.62
C LYS A 10 -25.08 20.86 -5.17
N ARG A 11 -26.28 21.05 -5.75
CA ARG A 11 -27.47 20.22 -5.42
C ARG A 11 -27.40 18.82 -6.03
N THR A 12 -26.91 18.71 -7.26
CA THR A 12 -26.70 17.43 -7.97
C THR A 12 -25.58 16.60 -7.32
N ARG A 13 -24.58 17.27 -6.73
CA ARG A 13 -23.48 16.65 -5.96
C ARG A 13 -23.98 15.85 -4.76
N ASN A 14 -25.03 16.28 -4.06
CA ASN A 14 -25.47 15.59 -2.83
C ASN A 14 -26.12 14.22 -3.11
N ILE A 15 -26.75 14.03 -4.27
CA ILE A 15 -27.46 12.78 -4.61
C ILE A 15 -26.50 11.74 -5.22
N VAL A 16 -25.58 12.18 -6.10
CA VAL A 16 -24.57 11.28 -6.72
C VAL A 16 -23.47 10.91 -5.72
N SER A 17 -23.11 11.83 -4.81
CA SER A 17 -22.09 11.58 -3.79
C SER A 17 -22.58 10.67 -2.68
N LEU A 18 -23.90 10.49 -2.46
CA LEU A 18 -24.46 9.59 -1.45
C LEU A 18 -24.41 8.12 -1.88
N VAL A 19 -24.68 7.84 -3.17
CA VAL A 19 -24.61 6.50 -3.77
C VAL A 19 -23.15 6.02 -3.88
N MET A 20 -22.20 6.95 -3.95
CA MET A 20 -20.77 6.63 -3.99
C MET A 20 -20.03 6.83 -2.65
N LEU A 21 -20.61 7.52 -1.66
CA LEU A 21 -20.16 7.47 -0.25
C LEU A 21 -20.27 6.05 0.32
N LEU A 22 -21.29 5.30 -0.13
CA LEU A 22 -21.43 3.88 0.13
C LEU A 22 -20.20 3.09 -0.30
N TRP A 23 -19.39 3.57 -1.25
CA TRP A 23 -18.18 2.89 -1.71
C TRP A 23 -17.01 2.98 -0.69
N ALA A 24 -16.91 4.07 0.08
CA ALA A 24 -15.93 4.18 1.18
C ALA A 24 -16.32 3.33 2.39
N VAL A 25 -17.63 3.16 2.64
CA VAL A 25 -18.18 2.40 3.78
C VAL A 25 -18.38 0.91 3.45
N LEU A 26 -18.70 0.53 2.22
CA LEU A 26 -18.94 -0.88 1.83
C LEU A 26 -17.63 -1.64 1.54
N CYS A 27 -16.56 -0.89 1.27
CA CYS A 27 -15.17 -1.36 1.36
C CYS A 27 -14.78 -1.91 2.74
N ILE A 28 -15.64 -1.72 3.77
CA ILE A 28 -15.43 -2.13 5.17
C ILE A 28 -16.08 -3.50 5.48
N ILE A 29 -17.05 -3.99 4.70
CA ILE A 29 -17.91 -5.11 5.17
C ILE A 29 -17.70 -6.45 4.43
N ILE A 30 -17.20 -6.49 3.19
CA ILE A 30 -17.15 -7.75 2.39
C ILE A 30 -15.74 -8.40 2.33
N THR A 31 -14.95 -8.30 3.40
CA THR A 31 -13.86 -9.26 3.64
C THR A 31 -14.24 -10.35 4.65
N GLY A 32 -15.46 -10.30 5.19
CA GLY A 32 -15.95 -11.23 6.21
C GLY A 32 -16.62 -12.50 5.70
N PHE A 33 -16.98 -12.60 4.43
CA PHE A 33 -17.77 -13.73 3.92
C PHE A 33 -17.29 -14.20 2.55
N TYR A 34 -16.19 -14.96 2.53
CA TYR A 34 -16.06 -16.09 1.60
C TYR A 34 -15.08 -17.12 2.16
N VAL A 35 -15.64 -18.15 2.79
CA VAL A 35 -14.98 -19.42 3.08
C VAL A 35 -15.36 -20.38 1.95
N GLY A 36 -14.36 -21.01 1.33
CA GLY A 36 -14.51 -22.12 0.38
C GLY A 36 -13.70 -21.91 -0.90
N GLY A 37 -12.80 -22.78 -1.35
CA GLY A 37 -12.38 -24.09 -0.88
C GLY A 37 -11.01 -24.50 -1.46
N ASN A 38 -10.46 -25.53 -0.84
CA ASN A 38 -9.10 -26.11 -0.83
C ASN A 38 -8.29 -26.26 -2.14
N LYS A 39 -6.95 -26.13 -2.01
CA LYS A 39 -5.97 -27.06 -2.63
C LYS A 39 -4.76 -27.32 -1.71
N ALA A 40 -4.50 -28.63 -1.51
CA ALA A 40 -3.33 -29.38 -1.04
C ALA A 40 -2.43 -28.79 0.07
N GLU A 41 -2.69 -29.19 1.32
CA GLU A 41 -1.68 -29.22 2.38
C GLU A 41 -0.83 -30.50 2.27
N ALA A 42 0.39 -30.50 2.80
CA ALA A 42 1.29 -31.66 2.76
C ALA A 42 0.60 -32.91 3.33
N ALA A 43 0.71 -34.04 2.64
CA ALA A 43 0.05 -35.29 3.00
C ALA A 43 0.44 -35.72 4.43
N SER A 44 -0.51 -35.65 5.36
CA SER A 44 -0.36 -36.21 6.70
C SER A 44 -0.83 -37.67 6.67
N THR A 45 -0.07 -38.59 7.25
CA THR A 45 -0.49 -40.00 7.37
C THR A 45 -1.07 -40.26 8.75
N GLY A 46 -2.09 -41.10 8.82
CA GLY A 46 -2.70 -41.57 10.06
C GLY A 46 -2.48 -43.07 10.22
N THR A 47 -2.38 -43.53 11.46
CA THR A 47 -2.44 -44.96 11.81
C THR A 47 -3.59 -45.16 12.78
N LEU A 48 -4.47 -46.13 12.49
CA LEU A 48 -5.57 -46.46 13.40
C LEU A 48 -5.00 -47.03 14.71
N ILE A 49 -5.44 -46.50 15.85
CA ILE A 49 -5.00 -46.98 17.18
C ILE A 49 -6.03 -47.85 17.90
N GLU A 50 -7.28 -47.81 17.46
CA GLU A 50 -8.34 -48.68 17.96
C GLU A 50 -8.25 -50.07 17.33
N ASP A 51 -8.70 -51.09 18.08
CA ASP A 51 -8.65 -52.48 17.66
C ASP A 51 -9.45 -52.73 16.36
N TYR A 52 -10.62 -52.11 16.24
CA TYR A 52 -11.40 -52.08 15.00
C TYR A 52 -12.31 -50.84 14.89
N VAL A 53 -12.48 -50.31 13.67
CA VAL A 53 -13.39 -49.20 13.36
C VAL A 53 -14.03 -49.40 11.99
N TYR A 54 -15.34 -49.13 11.88
CA TYR A 54 -16.04 -49.12 10.60
C TYR A 54 -15.78 -47.82 9.84
N PHE A 55 -15.41 -47.95 8.56
CA PHE A 55 -15.14 -46.81 7.69
C PHE A 55 -16.45 -46.19 7.17
N ARG A 56 -16.67 -44.88 7.32
CA ARG A 56 -17.98 -44.24 7.03
C ARG A 56 -17.95 -43.28 5.83
N ASP A 57 -19.07 -43.11 5.17
CA ASP A 57 -19.23 -42.23 3.99
C ASP A 57 -19.34 -40.74 4.36
N ALA A 58 -19.86 -40.44 5.54
CA ALA A 58 -19.97 -39.10 6.14
C ALA A 58 -19.70 -39.15 7.66
N PRO A 59 -19.46 -38.01 8.33
CA PRO A 59 -19.37 -37.95 9.79
C PRO A 59 -20.63 -38.53 10.45
N SER A 60 -20.49 -39.59 11.24
CA SER A 60 -21.60 -40.36 11.80
C SER A 60 -22.59 -40.96 10.78
N GLY A 61 -22.23 -41.00 9.48
CA GLY A 61 -23.03 -41.55 8.38
C GLY A 61 -22.94 -43.07 8.24
N ASN A 62 -23.39 -43.63 7.12
CA ASN A 62 -23.42 -45.08 6.92
C ASN A 62 -22.01 -45.67 6.75
N THR A 63 -21.89 -46.97 7.01
CA THR A 63 -20.65 -47.72 6.77
C THR A 63 -20.44 -47.94 5.28
N ILE A 64 -19.21 -47.70 4.81
CA ILE A 64 -18.81 -47.97 3.43
C ILE A 64 -18.68 -49.48 3.27
N LYS A 65 -19.26 -50.03 2.20
CA LYS A 65 -19.29 -51.47 1.93
C LYS A 65 -18.32 -51.88 0.81
N TYR A 66 -17.73 -53.06 0.96
CA TYR A 66 -17.00 -53.79 -0.09
C TYR A 66 -17.74 -55.12 -0.35
N ASN A 67 -18.24 -55.32 -1.57
CA ASN A 67 -19.05 -56.48 -1.96
C ASN A 67 -20.19 -56.78 -0.97
N GLY A 68 -20.96 -55.75 -0.61
CA GLY A 68 -22.13 -55.88 0.28
C GLY A 68 -21.83 -55.97 1.78
N LYS A 69 -20.56 -56.11 2.19
CA LYS A 69 -20.14 -56.17 3.60
C LYS A 69 -19.41 -54.90 4.03
N ASP A 70 -19.61 -54.48 5.27
CA ASP A 70 -19.00 -53.26 5.82
C ASP A 70 -17.47 -53.34 5.86
N ILE A 71 -16.81 -52.25 5.51
CA ILE A 71 -15.35 -52.15 5.57
C ILE A 71 -14.94 -51.88 7.03
N LEU A 72 -14.43 -52.93 7.68
CA LEU A 72 -13.84 -52.88 9.01
C LEU A 72 -12.32 -52.67 8.92
N LEU A 73 -11.84 -51.58 9.48
CA LEU A 73 -10.41 -51.26 9.58
C LEU A 73 -9.89 -51.75 10.93
N ARG A 74 -8.65 -52.23 10.97
CA ARG A 74 -8.02 -52.78 12.20
C ARG A 74 -6.88 -51.92 12.70
N LYS A 75 -6.52 -52.07 13.97
CA LYS A 75 -5.38 -51.38 14.59
C LYS A 75 -4.11 -51.51 13.76
N GLY A 76 -3.37 -50.42 13.65
CA GLY A 76 -2.16 -50.33 12.83
C GLY A 76 -2.43 -50.03 11.36
N GLN A 77 -3.70 -50.01 10.90
CA GLN A 77 -4.01 -49.72 9.51
C GLN A 77 -3.67 -48.27 9.16
N LYS A 78 -2.87 -48.11 8.09
CA LYS A 78 -2.36 -46.82 7.63
C LYS A 78 -3.30 -46.19 6.62
N MET A 79 -3.39 -44.86 6.68
CA MET A 79 -4.24 -44.06 5.81
C MET A 79 -3.62 -42.68 5.58
N THR A 80 -4.04 -42.01 4.51
CA THR A 80 -3.72 -40.61 4.25
C THR A 80 -4.84 -39.74 4.78
N ILE A 81 -4.51 -38.71 5.56
CA ILE A 81 -5.48 -37.72 6.05
C ILE A 81 -5.65 -36.67 4.96
N VAL A 82 -6.87 -36.58 4.43
CA VAL A 82 -7.26 -35.70 3.32
C VAL A 82 -7.77 -34.37 3.84
N SER A 83 -8.43 -34.34 5.00
CA SER A 83 -8.86 -33.12 5.67
C SER A 83 -9.07 -33.32 7.18
N THR A 84 -8.64 -32.32 7.97
CA THR A 84 -8.91 -32.20 9.41
C THR A 84 -9.86 -31.03 9.72
N SER A 85 -10.53 -30.47 8.71
CA SER A 85 -11.41 -29.29 8.86
C SER A 85 -12.56 -29.52 9.83
N ASN A 86 -13.00 -30.77 9.98
CA ASN A 86 -13.87 -31.22 11.07
C ASN A 86 -12.99 -31.78 12.20
N LYS A 87 -13.02 -31.14 13.38
CA LYS A 87 -12.15 -31.50 14.52
C LYS A 87 -12.47 -32.88 15.11
N THR A 88 -13.68 -33.37 14.90
CA THR A 88 -14.22 -34.61 15.48
C THR A 88 -14.08 -35.80 14.52
N TRP A 89 -14.15 -35.55 13.21
CA TRP A 89 -14.05 -36.59 12.18
C TRP A 89 -13.04 -36.19 11.12
N TYR A 90 -12.03 -37.04 10.90
CA TYR A 90 -11.05 -36.82 9.84
C TYR A 90 -11.54 -37.45 8.55
N LYS A 91 -11.41 -36.70 7.44
CA LYS A 91 -11.58 -37.26 6.10
C LYS A 91 -10.27 -37.94 5.73
N VAL A 92 -10.32 -39.23 5.42
CA VAL A 92 -9.15 -40.04 5.13
C VAL A 92 -9.32 -40.82 3.83
N SER A 93 -8.20 -41.18 3.22
CA SER A 93 -8.14 -42.04 2.06
C SER A 93 -7.18 -43.21 2.32
N LEU A 94 -7.60 -44.41 1.96
CA LEU A 94 -6.81 -45.63 2.13
C LEU A 94 -7.15 -46.66 1.06
N THR A 95 -6.24 -47.60 0.84
CA THR A 95 -6.47 -48.75 -0.04
C THR A 95 -6.93 -49.95 0.79
N TYR A 96 -8.08 -50.51 0.45
CA TYR A 96 -8.65 -51.71 1.05
C TYR A 96 -8.86 -52.76 -0.04
N ARG A 97 -8.24 -53.94 0.10
CA ARG A 97 -8.29 -55.05 -0.88
C ARG A 97 -8.07 -54.59 -2.34
N LYS A 98 -6.99 -53.83 -2.56
CA LYS A 98 -6.54 -53.27 -3.86
C LYS A 98 -7.47 -52.22 -4.50
N LYS A 99 -8.51 -51.74 -3.81
CA LYS A 99 -9.33 -50.59 -4.23
C LYS A 99 -9.15 -49.42 -3.27
N SER A 100 -9.10 -48.20 -3.79
CA SER A 100 -8.97 -46.99 -2.99
C SER A 100 -10.33 -46.44 -2.58
N TYR A 101 -10.46 -46.12 -1.30
CA TYR A 101 -11.66 -45.56 -0.71
C TYR A 101 -11.35 -44.22 -0.04
N THR A 102 -12.34 -43.32 -0.04
CA THR A 102 -12.29 -42.06 0.71
C THR A 102 -13.53 -41.97 1.58
N GLY A 103 -13.34 -41.67 2.86
CA GLY A 103 -14.40 -41.67 3.86
C GLY A 103 -13.96 -40.98 5.15
N TYR A 104 -14.66 -41.24 6.24
CA TYR A 104 -14.46 -40.58 7.53
C TYR A 104 -14.21 -41.59 8.65
N ILE A 105 -13.31 -41.20 9.56
CA ILE A 105 -13.00 -41.92 10.79
C ILE A 105 -12.92 -40.90 11.92
N TYR A 106 -13.38 -41.28 13.10
CA TYR A 106 -13.37 -40.43 14.29
C TYR A 106 -11.93 -40.04 14.65
N SER A 107 -11.66 -38.76 14.85
CA SER A 107 -10.29 -38.24 14.94
C SER A 107 -9.49 -38.82 16.10
N LYS A 108 -10.15 -39.15 17.23
CA LYS A 108 -9.50 -39.77 18.39
C LYS A 108 -8.94 -41.17 18.11
N PHE A 109 -9.43 -41.85 17.08
CA PHE A 109 -9.01 -43.22 16.73
C PHE A 109 -7.80 -43.25 15.80
N ILE A 110 -7.28 -42.08 15.42
CA ILE A 110 -6.15 -41.96 14.50
C ILE A 110 -4.97 -41.32 15.23
N LYS A 111 -3.86 -42.05 15.34
CA LYS A 111 -2.57 -41.45 15.66
C LYS A 111 -2.00 -40.81 14.40
N VAL A 112 -2.08 -39.50 14.34
CA VAL A 112 -1.52 -38.71 13.24
C VAL A 112 0.00 -38.76 13.32
N THR A 113 0.63 -39.27 12.26
CA THR A 113 2.08 -39.26 12.10
C THR A 113 2.42 -38.26 11.00
N THR A 114 2.98 -37.13 11.40
CA THR A 114 3.49 -36.10 10.50
C THR A 114 4.95 -36.41 10.17
N THR A 115 5.21 -36.87 8.94
CA THR A 115 6.59 -36.97 8.44
C THR A 115 7.11 -35.57 8.16
N ALA A 116 7.76 -34.94 9.14
CA ALA A 116 8.22 -33.57 9.01
C ALA A 116 9.57 -33.52 8.30
N SER A 117 9.57 -33.22 6.99
CA SER A 117 10.77 -32.64 6.37
C SER A 117 10.79 -31.14 6.70
N TYR A 118 11.63 -30.72 7.66
CA TYR A 118 11.79 -29.30 7.96
C TYR A 118 12.67 -28.63 6.92
N LYS A 119 12.24 -27.47 6.40
CA LYS A 119 13.06 -26.63 5.51
C LYS A 119 13.86 -25.64 6.35
N THR A 120 15.11 -25.37 6.01
CA THR A 120 15.87 -24.25 6.59
C THR A 120 15.63 -23.00 5.76
N GLY A 121 15.70 -21.83 6.41
CA GLY A 121 15.62 -20.55 5.74
C GLY A 121 16.33 -19.46 6.52
N HIS A 122 16.47 -18.31 5.90
CA HIS A 122 17.02 -17.12 6.53
C HIS A 122 16.22 -15.89 6.17
N LEU A 123 16.26 -14.88 7.04
CA LEU A 123 15.64 -13.60 6.74
C LEU A 123 16.37 -12.96 5.55
N ALA A 124 15.64 -12.47 4.56
CA ALA A 124 16.22 -11.75 3.43
C ALA A 124 17.12 -10.61 3.92
N LYS A 125 18.28 -10.40 3.30
CA LYS A 125 19.17 -9.29 3.66
C LYS A 125 18.54 -7.97 3.20
N ASN A 126 17.97 -7.22 4.14
CA ASN A 126 17.48 -5.85 3.99
C ASN A 126 17.79 -5.04 5.28
N GLU A 127 17.78 -3.72 5.18
CA GLU A 127 18.13 -2.81 6.31
C GLU A 127 17.03 -2.67 7.38
N ASN A 128 15.92 -3.43 7.28
CA ASN A 128 14.80 -3.38 8.22
C ASN A 128 14.70 -4.66 9.05
N TYR A 129 14.37 -4.52 10.34
CA TYR A 129 14.15 -5.65 11.24
C TYR A 129 12.72 -6.19 11.13
N VAL A 130 12.54 -7.48 11.44
CA VAL A 130 11.22 -8.15 11.47
C VAL A 130 10.91 -8.63 12.89
N TYR A 131 9.73 -8.31 13.40
CA TYR A 131 9.29 -8.80 14.71
C TYR A 131 9.00 -10.30 14.68
N PHE A 132 9.59 -11.03 15.62
CA PHE A 132 9.28 -12.43 15.87
C PHE A 132 8.05 -12.52 16.78
N ARG A 133 6.93 -13.12 16.34
CA ARG A 133 5.63 -13.00 17.04
C ARG A 133 5.14 -14.29 17.69
N LYS A 134 4.31 -14.16 18.74
CA LYS A 134 3.71 -15.28 19.48
C LYS A 134 2.62 -16.00 18.67
N THR A 135 1.86 -15.25 17.87
CA THR A 135 0.83 -15.74 16.93
C THR A 135 0.90 -14.94 15.62
N PRO A 136 0.34 -15.44 14.50
CA PRO A 136 0.24 -14.66 13.26
C PRO A 136 -0.39 -13.29 13.50
N SER A 137 0.30 -12.22 13.12
CA SER A 137 -0.10 -10.82 13.37
C SER A 137 -0.25 -10.38 14.84
N GLY A 138 -0.03 -11.28 15.82
CA GLY A 138 -0.14 -11.00 17.25
C GLY A 138 1.09 -10.34 17.86
N THR A 139 1.16 -10.22 19.19
CA THR A 139 2.25 -9.49 19.87
C THR A 139 3.64 -10.13 19.62
N PRO A 140 4.72 -9.31 19.58
CA PRO A 140 6.08 -9.84 19.52
C PRO A 140 6.42 -10.72 20.72
N ILE A 141 7.22 -11.75 20.48
CA ILE A 141 7.94 -12.48 21.53
C ILE A 141 8.96 -11.52 22.11
N THR A 142 9.10 -11.48 23.43
CA THR A 142 10.01 -10.59 24.14
C THR A 142 11.20 -11.36 24.72
N TYR A 143 12.35 -10.68 24.78
CA TYR A 143 13.54 -11.07 25.53
C TYR A 143 13.88 -9.93 26.48
N ASN A 144 13.97 -10.19 27.79
CA ASN A 144 14.14 -9.17 28.83
C ASN A 144 13.15 -7.98 28.67
N ASN A 145 11.86 -8.30 28.53
CA ASN A 145 10.77 -7.33 28.32
C ASN A 145 10.85 -6.44 27.05
N ALA A 146 11.80 -6.70 26.15
CA ALA A 146 11.90 -6.03 24.86
C ALA A 146 11.54 -6.97 23.69
N PRO A 147 10.83 -6.52 22.64
CA PRO A 147 10.53 -7.33 21.46
C PRO A 147 11.78 -7.90 20.78
N ILE A 148 11.73 -9.18 20.42
CA ILE A 148 12.77 -9.82 19.61
C ILE A 148 12.64 -9.34 18.16
N MET A 149 13.69 -8.66 17.70
CA MET A 149 13.82 -8.11 16.34
C MET A 149 14.84 -8.94 15.55
N LEU A 150 14.38 -9.59 14.48
CA LEU A 150 15.23 -10.40 13.61
C LEU A 150 15.82 -9.51 12.52
N MET A 151 17.14 -9.56 12.35
CA MET A 151 17.86 -8.80 11.34
C MET A 151 18.07 -9.60 10.06
N GLY A 152 18.32 -8.90 8.95
CA GLY A 152 18.61 -9.53 7.65
C GLY A 152 19.74 -10.56 7.77
N GLY A 153 19.52 -11.75 7.21
CA GLY A 153 20.44 -12.90 7.31
C GLY A 153 20.23 -13.81 8.53
N GLN A 154 19.31 -13.49 9.44
CA GLN A 154 19.01 -14.35 10.60
C GLN A 154 18.49 -15.72 10.14
N LYS A 155 19.19 -16.80 10.54
CA LYS A 155 18.84 -18.18 10.18
C LYS A 155 17.73 -18.74 11.08
N MET A 156 16.90 -19.59 10.52
CA MET A 156 15.79 -20.26 11.20
C MET A 156 15.41 -21.59 10.53
N THR A 157 14.76 -22.45 11.30
CA THR A 157 14.12 -23.67 10.79
C THR A 157 12.64 -23.41 10.61
N ILE A 158 12.11 -23.68 9.42
CA ILE A 158 10.69 -23.56 9.10
C ILE A 158 10.00 -24.85 9.51
N LEU A 159 9.16 -24.75 10.54
CA LEU A 159 8.46 -25.89 11.11
C LEU A 159 7.16 -26.19 10.37
N SER A 160 6.42 -25.14 9.98
CA SER A 160 5.19 -25.27 9.21
C SER A 160 4.77 -23.93 8.60
N THR A 161 3.84 -23.99 7.65
CA THR A 161 3.13 -22.79 7.15
C THR A 161 1.89 -22.61 8.00
N ALA A 162 1.81 -21.51 8.75
CA ALA A 162 0.68 -21.26 9.65
C ALA A 162 -0.56 -20.77 8.89
N ASN A 163 -0.34 -20.00 7.83
CA ASN A 163 -1.31 -19.57 6.81
C ASN A 163 -0.52 -19.06 5.58
N LYS A 164 -1.19 -18.53 4.56
CA LYS A 164 -0.55 -18.06 3.31
C LYS A 164 0.51 -16.95 3.50
N THR A 165 0.56 -16.29 4.66
CA THR A 165 1.43 -15.13 4.90
C THR A 165 2.44 -15.31 6.04
N TRP A 166 2.30 -16.33 6.89
CA TRP A 166 3.18 -16.55 8.06
C TRP A 166 3.77 -17.95 8.10
N TYR A 167 5.08 -18.04 8.33
CA TYR A 167 5.76 -19.27 8.70
C TYR A 167 5.87 -19.40 10.22
N LYS A 168 5.59 -20.60 10.73
CA LYS A 168 5.99 -20.99 12.07
C LYS A 168 7.45 -21.42 12.01
N VAL A 169 8.31 -20.74 12.74
CA VAL A 169 9.75 -20.93 12.67
C VAL A 169 10.36 -21.13 14.06
N LYS A 170 11.48 -21.84 14.10
CA LYS A 170 12.34 -22.01 15.27
C LYS A 170 13.69 -21.38 14.99
N LEU A 171 14.18 -20.55 15.89
CA LEU A 171 15.50 -19.92 15.78
C LEU A 171 16.13 -19.67 17.14
N THR A 172 17.44 -19.50 17.14
CA THR A 172 18.22 -19.15 18.33
C THR A 172 18.46 -17.65 18.36
N TYR A 173 18.11 -16.99 19.46
CA TYR A 173 18.35 -15.57 19.70
C TYR A 173 19.07 -15.40 21.04
N LYS A 174 20.26 -14.78 21.05
CA LYS A 174 21.10 -14.56 22.24
C LYS A 174 21.24 -15.82 23.12
N SER A 175 21.61 -16.94 22.49
CA SER A 175 21.85 -18.25 23.10
C SER A 175 20.63 -18.99 23.67
N LYS A 176 19.40 -18.49 23.46
CA LYS A 176 18.15 -19.19 23.79
C LYS A 176 17.34 -19.53 22.53
N SER A 177 16.73 -20.72 22.51
CA SER A 177 15.89 -21.18 21.40
C SER A 177 14.45 -20.70 21.58
N TYR A 178 13.87 -20.12 20.53
CA TYR A 178 12.51 -19.62 20.51
C TYR A 178 11.73 -20.22 19.33
N THR A 179 10.43 -20.46 19.54
CA THR A 179 9.48 -20.85 18.49
C THR A 179 8.39 -19.79 18.39
N GLY A 180 8.11 -19.33 17.17
CA GLY A 180 7.14 -18.27 16.93
C GLY A 180 6.82 -18.12 15.45
N TYR A 181 6.32 -16.96 15.05
CA TYR A 181 5.86 -16.70 13.70
C TYR A 181 6.61 -15.52 13.08
N VAL A 182 7.01 -15.70 11.82
CA VAL A 182 7.67 -14.68 11.00
C VAL A 182 6.95 -14.63 9.65
N TYR A 183 6.77 -13.42 9.12
CA TYR A 183 6.03 -13.22 7.89
C TYR A 183 6.81 -13.82 6.71
N SER A 184 6.14 -14.71 5.97
CA SER A 184 6.73 -15.57 4.93
C SER A 184 7.46 -14.78 3.83
N SER A 185 6.99 -13.58 3.48
CA SER A 185 7.63 -12.75 2.45
C SER A 185 9.01 -12.21 2.85
N PHE A 186 9.40 -12.32 4.12
CA PHE A 186 10.74 -11.94 4.58
C PHE A 186 11.69 -13.13 4.67
N ILE A 187 11.21 -14.36 4.49
CA ILE A 187 12.03 -15.57 4.63
C ILE A 187 12.40 -16.08 3.24
N VAL A 188 13.70 -16.19 3.02
CA VAL A 188 14.26 -16.93 1.89
C VAL A 188 14.44 -18.37 2.33
N ILE A 189 13.78 -19.31 1.66
CA ILE A 189 13.97 -20.75 1.89
C ILE A 189 15.32 -21.14 1.27
N ASP A 190 16.18 -21.78 2.06
CA ASP A 190 17.47 -22.24 1.57
C ASP A 190 17.27 -23.41 0.60
N LYS A 191 17.94 -23.36 -0.56
CA LYS A 191 18.00 -24.52 -1.46
C LYS A 191 18.76 -25.64 -0.77
N ALA A 192 18.25 -26.87 -0.85
CA ALA A 192 18.96 -28.05 -0.36
C ALA A 192 20.35 -28.12 -1.03
N LYS A 193 21.42 -28.07 -0.24
CA LYS A 193 22.77 -28.25 -0.76
C LYS A 193 22.97 -29.72 -1.13
N THR A 194 23.22 -29.99 -2.41
CA THR A 194 24.04 -31.15 -2.79
C THR A 194 25.44 -30.91 -2.25
N LYS A 195 25.97 -31.91 -1.54
CA LYS A 195 27.26 -31.88 -0.85
C LYS A 195 28.41 -31.90 -1.87
N PRO A 196 29.29 -30.89 -1.94
CA PRO A 196 30.60 -31.03 -2.55
C PRO A 196 31.60 -31.43 -1.47
N THR A 197 32.50 -32.32 -1.87
CA THR A 197 33.55 -32.95 -1.10
C THR A 197 34.53 -31.93 -0.52
N LYS A 198 34.96 -32.21 0.71
CA LYS A 198 35.89 -31.42 1.52
C LYS A 198 37.29 -31.55 0.93
N ALA A 199 37.87 -30.47 0.44
CA ALA A 199 39.31 -30.34 0.28
C ALA A 199 39.85 -29.44 1.39
N THR A 200 40.77 -30.01 2.16
CA THR A 200 41.41 -29.43 3.32
C THR A 200 42.70 -28.74 2.87
N THR A 201 42.91 -27.47 3.21
CA THR A 201 44.26 -26.96 3.47
C THR A 201 44.18 -25.79 4.44
N LYS A 202 45.03 -25.90 5.46
CA LYS A 202 45.27 -24.94 6.54
C LYS A 202 46.64 -24.34 6.24
N ALA A 203 46.78 -23.02 6.27
CA ALA A 203 48.07 -22.33 6.35
C ALA A 203 47.89 -20.93 6.92
N THR A 204 48.93 -20.47 7.60
CA THR A 204 48.95 -19.53 8.72
C THR A 204 49.55 -18.17 8.30
N THR A 205 49.17 -17.10 9.03
CA THR A 205 49.83 -15.78 9.25
C THR A 205 50.82 -15.19 8.22
N GLN A 206 50.61 -13.94 7.81
CA GLN A 206 51.31 -12.76 8.39
C GLN A 206 50.84 -11.44 7.75
N ALA A 207 50.92 -10.36 8.53
CA ALA A 207 50.56 -9.01 8.14
C ALA A 207 51.72 -8.30 7.43
N THR A 208 51.42 -7.60 6.33
CA THR A 208 52.25 -6.54 5.76
C THR A 208 51.36 -5.42 5.26
N THR A 209 51.70 -4.21 5.68
CA THR A 209 51.13 -2.91 5.31
C THR A 209 51.07 -2.74 3.80
N GLN A 210 49.87 -2.57 3.24
CA GLN A 210 49.64 -2.45 1.80
C GLN A 210 49.08 -1.06 1.47
N ALA A 211 49.63 -0.43 0.43
CA ALA A 211 49.18 0.81 -0.20
C ALA A 211 47.65 0.82 -0.44
N PRO A 212 46.98 2.00 -0.52
CA PRO A 212 45.52 2.08 -0.52
C PRO A 212 44.94 1.22 -1.64
N LYS A 213 44.29 0.13 -1.26
CA LYS A 213 43.80 -0.89 -2.17
C LYS A 213 42.57 -0.33 -2.89
N SER A 214 42.80 0.28 -4.05
CA SER A 214 41.70 0.74 -4.90
C SER A 214 40.79 -0.45 -5.23
N THR A 215 39.49 -0.31 -5.01
CA THR A 215 38.51 -1.38 -5.24
C THR A 215 37.45 -0.92 -6.22
N SER A 216 37.13 -1.76 -7.21
CA SER A 216 36.03 -1.48 -8.14
C SER A 216 34.70 -1.40 -7.39
N GLY A 217 33.82 -0.50 -7.84
CA GLY A 217 32.48 -0.35 -7.32
C GLY A 217 31.53 0.19 -8.40
N TYR A 218 30.24 0.17 -8.10
CA TYR A 218 29.21 0.76 -8.95
C TYR A 218 28.12 1.45 -8.14
N ILE A 219 27.41 2.38 -8.77
CA ILE A 219 26.30 3.08 -8.14
C ILE A 219 25.09 2.16 -7.99
N ASN A 220 24.54 2.01 -6.78
CA ASN A 220 23.36 1.16 -6.50
C ASN A 220 22.05 1.95 -6.36
N GLU A 221 22.09 3.25 -6.63
CA GLU A 221 20.94 4.17 -6.64
C GLU A 221 20.60 4.64 -8.05
N ASN A 222 19.34 5.03 -8.30
CA ASN A 222 18.88 5.47 -9.63
C ASN A 222 19.75 6.58 -10.23
N TYR A 223 20.14 7.56 -9.41
CA TYR A 223 21.19 8.51 -9.73
C TYR A 223 21.79 9.11 -8.45
N VAL A 224 23.03 9.57 -8.53
CA VAL A 224 23.72 10.33 -7.47
C VAL A 224 24.50 11.49 -8.06
N TYR A 225 24.62 12.60 -7.33
CA TYR A 225 25.49 13.70 -7.73
C TYR A 225 26.95 13.39 -7.37
N PHE A 226 27.84 13.50 -8.34
CA PHE A 226 29.27 13.36 -8.12
C PHE A 226 29.82 14.66 -7.52
N ARG A 227 30.39 14.64 -6.32
CA ARG A 227 30.72 15.87 -5.57
C ARG A 227 32.21 16.18 -5.54
N LYS A 228 32.56 17.46 -5.44
CA LYS A 228 33.95 17.94 -5.34
C LYS A 228 34.59 17.54 -4.00
N THR A 229 33.82 17.61 -2.92
CA THR A 229 34.21 17.23 -1.55
C THR A 229 33.10 16.40 -0.89
N ALA A 230 33.41 15.70 0.20
CA ALA A 230 32.42 14.97 1.01
C ALA A 230 31.28 15.92 1.44
N GLY A 231 30.05 15.64 1.01
CA GLY A 231 28.87 16.49 1.27
C GLY A 231 28.80 17.82 0.51
N GLY A 232 29.86 18.22 -0.21
CA GLY A 232 29.99 19.53 -0.88
C GLY A 232 29.29 19.64 -2.24
N THR A 233 29.58 20.68 -3.01
CA THR A 233 28.88 20.93 -4.28
C THR A 233 29.17 19.88 -5.37
N PRO A 234 28.22 19.61 -6.30
CA PRO A 234 28.47 18.72 -7.43
C PRO A 234 29.61 19.21 -8.33
N ILE A 235 30.36 18.27 -8.88
CA ILE A 235 31.23 18.48 -10.03
C ILE A 235 30.32 18.79 -11.21
N THR A 236 30.71 19.76 -12.05
CA THR A 236 29.95 20.16 -13.23
C THR A 236 30.68 19.82 -14.52
N TYR A 237 29.93 19.54 -15.57
CA TYR A 237 30.37 19.42 -16.96
C TYR A 237 29.52 20.36 -17.80
N ASN A 238 30.14 21.30 -18.52
CA ASN A 238 29.48 22.36 -19.29
C ASN A 238 28.39 23.11 -18.48
N GLY A 239 28.73 23.50 -17.24
CA GLY A 239 27.84 24.23 -16.34
C GLY A 239 26.73 23.39 -15.68
N LYS A 240 26.62 22.08 -15.97
CA LYS A 240 25.60 21.19 -15.41
C LYS A 240 26.22 20.16 -14.46
N SER A 241 25.57 19.90 -13.33
CA SER A 241 26.03 18.89 -12.36
C SER A 241 26.15 17.50 -12.99
N ILE A 242 27.26 16.81 -12.74
CA ILE A 242 27.49 15.44 -13.16
C ILE A 242 26.65 14.51 -12.27
N MET A 243 25.79 13.73 -12.92
CA MET A 243 24.96 12.71 -12.29
C MET A 243 25.46 11.32 -12.69
N LEU A 244 25.76 10.48 -11.72
CA LEU A 244 26.13 9.08 -11.92
C LEU A 244 24.88 8.23 -11.78
N MET A 245 24.56 7.42 -12.78
CA MET A 245 23.34 6.63 -12.83
C MET A 245 23.51 5.27 -12.16
N LEU A 246 22.40 4.59 -11.85
CA LEU A 246 22.42 3.18 -11.40
C LEU A 246 23.29 2.34 -12.31
N GLY A 247 24.18 1.55 -11.72
CA GLY A 247 25.10 0.67 -12.42
C GLY A 247 26.33 1.36 -13.01
N GLN A 248 26.48 2.68 -12.84
CA GLN A 248 27.69 3.39 -13.28
C GLN A 248 28.90 2.86 -12.52
N ASN A 249 29.83 2.24 -13.25
CA ASN A 249 31.08 1.74 -12.69
C ASN A 249 32.02 2.89 -12.31
N LEU A 250 32.73 2.70 -11.21
CA LEU A 250 33.71 3.61 -10.64
C LEU A 250 34.82 2.82 -9.91
N THR A 251 35.92 3.51 -9.62
CA THR A 251 36.99 2.98 -8.77
C THR A 251 36.95 3.71 -7.44
N VAL A 252 36.77 2.98 -6.33
CA VAL A 252 36.90 3.54 -4.99
C VAL A 252 38.38 3.62 -4.65
N THR A 253 38.87 4.85 -4.45
CA THR A 253 40.29 5.13 -4.18
C THR A 253 40.55 5.38 -2.69
N ASP A 254 39.53 5.78 -1.92
CA ASP A 254 39.65 5.99 -0.47
C ASP A 254 38.31 5.71 0.26
N LYS A 255 38.39 5.05 1.42
CA LYS A 255 37.28 4.69 2.32
C LYS A 255 37.51 5.17 3.77
N SER A 256 38.47 6.06 4.00
CA SER A 256 38.81 6.63 5.31
C SER A 256 37.59 7.29 5.97
N ASP A 257 36.78 8.01 5.20
CA ASP A 257 35.45 8.48 5.59
C ASP A 257 34.41 7.36 5.39
N LYS A 258 33.78 6.93 6.50
CA LYS A 258 32.77 5.85 6.51
C LYS A 258 31.49 6.21 5.75
N THR A 259 31.25 7.50 5.52
CA THR A 259 30.03 8.08 4.95
C THR A 259 30.21 8.52 3.51
N TRP A 260 31.40 8.98 3.12
CA TRP A 260 31.71 9.42 1.75
C TRP A 260 32.98 8.75 1.24
N TYR A 261 32.87 8.02 0.14
CA TYR A 261 34.04 7.42 -0.50
C TYR A 261 34.59 8.35 -1.57
N LYS A 262 35.92 8.43 -1.64
CA LYS A 262 36.61 9.07 -2.75
C LYS A 262 36.63 8.09 -3.91
N VAL A 263 36.15 8.53 -5.06
CA VAL A 263 35.98 7.69 -6.25
C VAL A 263 36.54 8.36 -7.49
N LYS A 264 37.02 7.54 -8.42
CA LYS A 264 37.50 7.93 -9.75
C LYS A 264 36.67 7.23 -10.82
N LEU A 265 36.24 7.97 -11.85
CA LEU A 265 35.52 7.42 -13.00
C LEU A 265 35.70 8.27 -14.25
N THR A 266 35.46 7.67 -15.42
CA THR A 266 35.41 8.38 -16.70
C THR A 266 33.96 8.81 -17.00
N TYR A 267 33.74 10.10 -17.20
CA TYR A 267 32.44 10.66 -17.58
C TYR A 267 32.60 11.48 -18.87
N LYS A 268 31.86 11.13 -19.92
CA LYS A 268 31.93 11.78 -21.26
C LYS A 268 33.37 11.93 -21.76
N SER A 269 34.12 10.82 -21.72
CA SER A 269 35.53 10.70 -22.17
C SER A 269 36.56 11.53 -21.39
N LYS A 270 36.20 12.08 -20.22
CA LYS A 270 37.13 12.74 -19.30
C LYS A 270 37.17 12.00 -17.96
N SER A 271 38.37 11.86 -17.38
CA SER A 271 38.55 11.27 -16.06
C SER A 271 38.25 12.30 -14.97
N TYR A 272 37.48 11.90 -13.97
CA TYR A 272 37.12 12.73 -12.82
C TYR A 272 37.41 12.01 -11.51
N THR A 273 37.84 12.76 -10.51
CA THR A 273 37.99 12.32 -9.12
C THR A 273 37.09 13.17 -8.23
N GLY A 274 36.35 12.55 -7.32
CA GLY A 274 35.42 13.24 -6.43
C GLY A 274 34.88 12.31 -5.35
N TYR A 275 33.73 12.67 -4.78
CA TYR A 275 33.11 11.95 -3.67
C TYR A 275 31.70 11.50 -3.99
N VAL A 276 31.37 10.29 -3.53
CA VAL A 276 30.03 9.69 -3.59
C VAL A 276 29.72 9.10 -2.21
N TYR A 277 28.47 9.21 -1.77
CA TYR A 277 28.04 8.71 -0.48
C TYR A 277 28.18 7.19 -0.43
N SER A 278 28.80 6.66 0.62
CA SER A 278 29.27 5.27 0.69
C SER A 278 28.14 4.24 0.56
N SER A 279 26.95 4.52 1.10
CA SER A 279 25.78 3.63 0.96
C SER A 279 25.28 3.50 -0.48
N TYR A 280 25.67 4.43 -1.36
CA TYR A 280 25.28 4.40 -2.77
C TYR A 280 26.25 3.64 -3.67
N ILE A 281 27.28 3.02 -3.08
CA ILE A 281 28.31 2.29 -3.80
C ILE A 281 28.24 0.83 -3.38
N THR A 282 28.08 -0.07 -4.35
CA THR A 282 28.26 -1.51 -4.14
C THR A 282 29.62 -1.93 -4.68
N ALA A 283 30.34 -2.78 -3.94
CA ALA A 283 31.65 -3.28 -4.36
C ALA A 283 31.52 -4.26 -5.54
N GLY A 284 32.49 -4.19 -6.46
CA GLY A 284 32.56 -5.00 -7.67
C GLY A 284 32.21 -4.20 -8.94
N THR A 285 32.14 -4.91 -10.06
CA THR A 285 31.65 -4.36 -11.33
C THR A 285 30.16 -4.58 -11.42
N TYR A 286 29.40 -3.55 -11.82
CA TYR A 286 27.99 -3.74 -12.10
C TYR A 286 27.84 -4.75 -13.23
N LYS A 287 27.37 -5.94 -12.88
CA LYS A 287 26.76 -6.84 -13.85
C LYS A 287 25.33 -6.37 -13.95
N THR A 288 24.96 -5.80 -15.10
CA THR A 288 23.55 -5.62 -15.44
C THR A 288 22.84 -6.93 -15.08
N PRO A 289 21.78 -6.89 -14.24
CA PRO A 289 20.89 -8.03 -14.13
C PRO A 289 20.58 -8.46 -15.54
N ASP A 290 20.63 -9.76 -15.82
CA ASP A 290 20.35 -10.27 -17.15
C ASP A 290 19.04 -9.62 -17.61
N ASN A 291 19.18 -8.67 -18.55
CA ASN A 291 18.08 -8.00 -19.19
C ASN A 291 17.56 -9.05 -20.14
N GLY A 292 16.90 -10.09 -19.59
CA GLY A 292 16.06 -10.97 -20.38
C GLY A 292 15.27 -10.04 -21.30
N LYS A 293 15.46 -10.24 -22.61
CA LYS A 293 15.10 -9.30 -23.68
C LYS A 293 13.88 -8.48 -23.25
N SER A 294 14.02 -7.17 -23.01
CA SER A 294 12.82 -6.35 -23.10
C SER A 294 12.36 -6.52 -24.53
N ASP A 295 11.13 -6.98 -24.70
CA ASP A 295 10.61 -7.18 -26.04
C ASP A 295 10.74 -5.84 -26.78
N ALA A 296 11.38 -5.84 -27.95
CA ALA A 296 11.56 -4.64 -28.77
C ALA A 296 10.21 -3.98 -29.07
N ALA A 297 9.14 -4.77 -29.12
CA ALA A 297 7.77 -4.27 -29.22
C ALA A 297 7.36 -3.41 -28.03
N PHE A 298 7.73 -3.80 -26.79
CA PHE A 298 7.43 -3.03 -25.59
C PHE A 298 8.20 -1.71 -25.54
N GLU A 299 9.49 -1.70 -25.88
CA GLU A 299 10.27 -0.44 -25.95
C GLU A 299 9.73 0.51 -27.04
N LYS A 300 9.31 -0.06 -28.18
CA LYS A 300 8.64 0.70 -29.25
C LYS A 300 7.33 1.31 -28.75
N GLN A 301 6.53 0.57 -27.97
CA GLN A 301 5.31 1.07 -27.33
C GLN A 301 5.63 2.21 -26.35
N LEU A 302 6.59 2.03 -25.43
CA LEU A 302 6.94 3.08 -24.47
C LEU A 302 7.40 4.38 -25.15
N SER A 303 8.14 4.23 -26.26
CA SER A 303 8.64 5.36 -27.04
C SER A 303 7.55 6.04 -27.87
N SER A 304 6.63 5.28 -28.48
CA SER A 304 5.48 5.84 -29.21
C SER A 304 4.50 6.57 -28.28
N GLN A 305 4.34 6.07 -27.05
CA GLN A 305 3.56 6.72 -26.00
C GLN A 305 4.29 7.93 -25.39
N LYS A 306 5.55 8.20 -25.78
CA LYS A 306 6.38 9.32 -25.28
C LYS A 306 6.52 9.33 -23.75
N PHE A 307 6.66 8.16 -23.12
CA PHE A 307 6.92 8.09 -21.68
C PHE A 307 8.32 8.64 -21.35
N PRO A 308 8.48 9.46 -20.29
CA PRO A 308 9.80 9.86 -19.79
C PRO A 308 10.58 8.67 -19.22
N GLU A 309 11.92 8.72 -19.24
CA GLU A 309 12.75 7.59 -18.75
C GLU A 309 12.49 7.24 -17.28
N SER A 310 12.15 8.24 -16.46
CA SER A 310 11.76 8.03 -15.05
C SER A 310 10.50 7.17 -14.87
N TYR A 311 9.69 7.01 -15.92
CA TYR A 311 8.56 6.07 -15.97
C TYR A 311 9.00 4.73 -16.56
N LYS A 312 9.75 4.74 -17.67
CA LYS A 312 10.11 3.52 -18.42
C LYS A 312 10.78 2.46 -17.56
N VAL A 313 11.69 2.86 -16.65
CA VAL A 313 12.36 1.92 -15.73
C VAL A 313 11.35 1.14 -14.87
N LEU A 314 10.32 1.81 -14.36
CA LEU A 314 9.28 1.19 -13.53
C LEU A 314 8.31 0.35 -14.37
N LEU A 315 7.97 0.82 -15.57
CA LEU A 315 7.08 0.11 -16.50
C LEU A 315 7.70 -1.20 -17.02
N ARG A 316 9.00 -1.25 -17.27
CA ARG A 316 9.72 -2.49 -17.63
C ARG A 316 9.58 -3.56 -16.55
N LYS A 317 9.68 -3.17 -15.27
CA LYS A 317 9.50 -4.09 -14.15
C LYS A 317 8.09 -4.66 -14.13
N LEU A 318 7.08 -3.81 -14.28
CA LEU A 318 5.68 -4.24 -14.32
C LEU A 318 5.40 -5.14 -15.53
N HIS A 319 5.94 -4.82 -16.71
CA HIS A 319 5.77 -5.62 -17.92
C HIS A 319 6.43 -6.99 -17.80
N LYS A 320 7.61 -7.08 -17.16
CA LYS A 320 8.25 -8.36 -16.88
C LYS A 320 7.39 -9.26 -15.98
N GLU A 321 6.70 -8.66 -15.00
CA GLU A 321 5.78 -9.39 -14.11
C GLU A 321 4.46 -9.74 -14.82
N HIS A 322 3.97 -8.86 -15.69
CA HIS A 322 2.67 -8.98 -16.38
C HIS A 322 2.79 -8.61 -17.87
N PRO A 323 3.23 -9.53 -18.74
CA PRO A 323 3.50 -9.23 -20.15
C PRO A 323 2.26 -8.80 -20.94
N ASN A 324 1.06 -9.21 -20.50
CA ASN A 324 -0.21 -8.91 -21.17
C ASN A 324 -0.77 -7.51 -20.82
N TRP A 325 -0.12 -6.77 -19.91
CA TRP A 325 -0.60 -5.45 -19.51
C TRP A 325 -0.17 -4.36 -20.48
N VAL A 326 -1.08 -3.43 -20.74
CA VAL A 326 -0.90 -2.34 -21.70
C VAL A 326 -0.81 -1.01 -20.98
N PHE A 327 0.29 -0.30 -21.13
CA PHE A 327 0.49 1.03 -20.54
C PHE A 327 0.32 2.13 -21.60
N LYS A 328 -0.64 3.03 -21.37
CA LYS A 328 -0.93 4.19 -22.24
C LYS A 328 -0.63 5.48 -21.49
N ALA A 329 0.11 6.39 -22.11
CA ALA A 329 0.41 7.68 -21.53
C ALA A 329 -0.78 8.64 -21.73
N VAL A 330 -1.17 9.32 -20.66
CA VAL A 330 -2.14 10.41 -20.69
C VAL A 330 -1.37 11.72 -20.53
N HIS A 331 -0.98 12.32 -21.66
CA HIS A 331 -0.29 13.61 -21.68
C HIS A 331 -1.25 14.73 -21.31
N THR A 332 -1.32 15.05 -20.01
CA THR A 332 -2.26 16.02 -19.44
C THR A 332 -2.06 17.44 -19.97
N ASN A 333 -0.86 17.73 -20.49
CA ASN A 333 -0.39 19.08 -20.84
C ASN A 333 -0.29 20.07 -19.68
N LEU A 334 -0.52 19.62 -18.43
CA LEU A 334 -0.42 20.44 -17.24
C LEU A 334 1.02 20.47 -16.73
N LYS A 335 1.48 21.63 -16.27
CA LYS A 335 2.78 21.77 -15.60
C LYS A 335 2.68 21.23 -14.18
N TRP A 336 3.66 20.43 -13.75
CA TRP A 336 3.71 19.84 -12.42
C TRP A 336 3.51 20.88 -11.30
N SER A 337 4.14 22.06 -11.41
CA SER A 337 4.00 23.15 -10.45
C SER A 337 2.56 23.63 -10.29
N ASP A 338 1.81 23.69 -11.39
CA ASP A 338 0.44 24.19 -11.40
C ASP A 338 -0.51 23.15 -10.81
N VAL A 339 -0.29 21.88 -11.11
CA VAL A 339 -1.07 20.78 -10.50
C VAL A 339 -0.82 20.75 -9.00
N VAL A 340 0.45 20.82 -8.55
CA VAL A 340 0.77 20.87 -7.12
C VAL A 340 0.11 22.08 -6.44
N LYS A 341 0.22 23.28 -7.03
CA LYS A 341 -0.40 24.51 -6.50
C LYS A 341 -1.92 24.36 -6.35
N ASN A 342 -2.57 23.69 -7.29
CA ASN A 342 -4.02 23.47 -7.24
C ASN A 342 -4.43 22.31 -6.32
N GLU A 343 -3.56 21.36 -6.01
CA GLU A 343 -3.89 20.26 -5.08
C GLU A 343 -3.52 20.54 -3.62
N VAL A 344 -2.49 21.35 -3.36
CA VAL A 344 -2.15 21.71 -1.97
C VAL A 344 -3.32 22.43 -1.30
N ASN A 345 -3.58 22.06 -0.05
CA ASN A 345 -4.65 22.66 0.73
C ASN A 345 -4.30 24.13 1.02
N VAL A 346 -5.30 24.99 0.96
CA VAL A 346 -5.18 26.41 1.37
C VAL A 346 -6.37 26.76 2.27
N LYS A 347 -6.25 27.85 3.04
CA LYS A 347 -7.37 28.31 3.87
C LYS A 347 -8.60 28.57 3.00
N GLY A 348 -9.74 27.99 3.36
CA GLY A 348 -10.99 28.08 2.58
C GLY A 348 -11.13 27.04 1.46
N ARG A 349 -10.09 26.25 1.16
CA ARG A 349 -10.13 25.19 0.14
C ARG A 349 -9.31 23.98 0.59
N VAL A 350 -9.99 23.03 1.21
CA VAL A 350 -9.40 21.79 1.72
C VAL A 350 -10.01 20.61 0.97
N THR A 351 -9.25 20.06 0.02
CA THR A 351 -9.69 18.98 -0.88
C THR A 351 -8.93 17.68 -0.66
N ASN A 352 -7.79 17.73 0.03
CA ASN A 352 -6.94 16.58 0.29
C ASN A 352 -6.85 16.32 1.79
N LEU A 353 -7.46 15.24 2.24
CA LEU A 353 -7.57 14.83 3.63
C LEU A 353 -6.74 13.60 3.92
N VAL A 354 -6.31 13.48 5.18
CA VAL A 354 -5.66 12.29 5.73
C VAL A 354 -6.27 11.93 7.07
N ASN A 355 -6.41 10.63 7.32
CA ASN A 355 -6.92 10.14 8.59
C ASN A 355 -5.84 10.16 9.68
N GLY A 356 -6.24 10.51 10.89
CA GLY A 356 -5.45 10.33 12.09
C GLY A 356 -6.32 10.12 13.32
N THR A 357 -5.84 9.30 14.25
CA THR A 357 -6.51 9.01 15.53
C THR A 357 -5.58 9.34 16.70
N SER A 358 -6.03 9.18 17.93
CA SER A 358 -5.15 9.30 19.10
C SER A 358 -4.05 8.24 19.11
N LEU A 359 -4.33 7.02 18.63
CA LEU A 359 -3.37 5.91 18.53
C LEU A 359 -2.42 6.04 17.34
N TYR A 360 -2.91 6.60 16.23
CA TYR A 360 -2.16 6.81 14.99
C TYR A 360 -2.29 8.27 14.56
N PRO A 361 -1.59 9.19 15.24
CA PRO A 361 -1.78 10.60 15.01
C PRO A 361 -1.28 11.03 13.64
N ASN A 362 -0.32 10.34 13.04
CA ASN A 362 0.19 10.64 11.70
C ASN A 362 0.62 12.13 11.57
N TYR A 363 1.33 12.67 12.56
CA TYR A 363 1.66 14.11 12.62
C TYR A 363 2.46 14.61 11.41
N GLY A 364 3.22 13.74 10.74
CA GLY A 364 3.99 14.11 9.54
C GLY A 364 3.14 14.16 8.28
N TRP A 365 1.93 13.61 8.33
CA TRP A 365 0.98 13.60 7.22
C TRP A 365 0.00 14.76 7.28
N ARG A 366 -0.20 15.40 8.44
CA ARG A 366 -1.10 16.54 8.61
C ARG A 366 -0.43 17.86 8.23
N SER A 367 -1.19 18.76 7.61
CA SER A 367 -0.72 20.11 7.29
C SER A 367 -0.41 20.89 8.57
N GLN A 368 0.71 21.61 8.57
CA GLN A 368 1.09 22.53 9.64
C GLN A 368 0.63 23.97 9.37
N THR A 369 0.14 24.24 8.16
CA THR A 369 -0.24 25.58 7.68
C THR A 369 -1.74 25.73 7.49
N VAL A 370 -2.46 24.62 7.33
CA VAL A 370 -3.92 24.58 7.15
C VAL A 370 -4.54 23.72 8.23
N GLY A 371 -5.48 24.29 8.97
CA GLY A 371 -6.21 23.60 10.04
C GLY A 371 -5.42 23.38 11.34
N TYR A 372 -4.12 23.70 11.39
CA TYR A 372 -3.34 23.58 12.62
C TYR A 372 -3.26 24.90 13.40
N ASN A 373 -3.62 24.87 14.68
CA ASN A 373 -3.47 25.98 15.61
C ASN A 373 -2.30 25.70 16.56
N TYR A 374 -1.14 26.29 16.27
CA TYR A 374 0.08 26.13 17.06
C TYR A 374 -0.02 26.74 18.47
N LYS A 375 -0.97 27.65 18.74
CA LYS A 375 -1.14 28.27 20.06
C LYS A 375 -1.78 27.32 21.07
N THR A 376 -2.69 26.48 20.59
CA THR A 376 -3.44 25.49 21.39
C THR A 376 -2.99 24.06 21.12
N ASP A 377 -2.12 23.85 20.14
CA ASP A 377 -1.71 22.54 19.64
C ASP A 377 -2.88 21.65 19.16
N THR A 378 -3.84 22.26 18.47
CA THR A 378 -5.03 21.56 17.98
C THR A 378 -5.10 21.56 16.46
N TYR A 379 -5.70 20.51 15.90
CA TYR A 379 -6.01 20.42 14.46
C TYR A 379 -7.51 20.45 14.26
N SER A 380 -7.98 21.27 13.32
CA SER A 380 -9.35 21.25 12.81
C SER A 380 -9.57 19.99 11.97
N SER A 381 -10.64 19.26 12.26
CA SER A 381 -11.13 18.22 11.36
C SER A 381 -12.00 18.82 10.25
N TYR A 382 -12.00 18.18 9.09
CA TYR A 382 -12.75 18.61 7.90
C TYR A 382 -13.76 17.58 7.43
N ASP A 383 -13.69 16.36 7.98
CA ASP A 383 -14.67 15.30 7.79
C ASP A 383 -14.67 14.41 9.05
N GLY A 384 -15.81 14.30 9.72
CA GLY A 384 -15.90 13.71 11.06
C GLY A 384 -14.87 14.27 12.05
N SER A 385 -14.44 13.45 13.02
CA SER A 385 -13.48 13.83 14.06
C SER A 385 -12.03 13.41 13.76
N THR A 386 -11.79 12.67 12.68
CA THR A 386 -10.50 12.00 12.42
C THR A 386 -9.86 12.34 11.08
N TRP A 387 -10.50 13.16 10.23
CA TRP A 387 -9.91 13.58 8.95
C TRP A 387 -9.41 15.01 9.00
N PHE A 388 -8.11 15.18 8.74
CA PHE A 388 -7.40 16.44 8.81
C PHE A 388 -6.86 16.83 7.43
N ALA A 389 -6.59 18.11 7.21
CA ALA A 389 -5.90 18.57 6.01
C ALA A 389 -4.54 17.85 5.85
N ALA A 390 -4.32 17.23 4.70
CA ALA A 390 -3.05 16.59 4.35
C ALA A 390 -1.93 17.63 4.15
N SER A 391 -0.71 17.24 4.50
CA SER A 391 0.52 18.01 4.26
C SER A 391 0.87 18.05 2.78
N ASP A 392 1.54 19.12 2.34
CA ASP A 392 1.96 19.30 0.96
C ASP A 392 2.85 18.16 0.45
N ASP A 393 3.73 17.62 1.31
CA ASP A 393 4.62 16.53 0.94
C ASP A 393 3.86 15.22 0.72
N LEU A 394 2.82 14.96 1.52
CA LEU A 394 1.93 13.82 1.32
C LEU A 394 1.14 13.95 0.02
N ILE A 395 0.61 15.14 -0.26
CA ILE A 395 -0.12 15.43 -1.49
C ILE A 395 0.79 15.23 -2.70
N LYS A 396 1.99 15.80 -2.71
CA LYS A 396 2.98 15.62 -3.79
C LYS A 396 3.34 14.15 -4.01
N TYR A 397 3.45 13.36 -2.94
CA TYR A 397 3.71 11.92 -3.05
C TYR A 397 2.59 11.19 -3.80
N TYR A 398 1.34 11.36 -3.38
CA TYR A 398 0.21 10.71 -4.04
C TYR A 398 -0.18 11.34 -5.38
N LEU A 399 0.27 12.55 -5.68
CA LEU A 399 0.10 13.21 -6.97
C LEU A 399 1.20 12.81 -7.97
N ASP A 400 2.32 12.22 -7.54
CA ASP A 400 3.37 11.80 -8.47
C ASP A 400 3.01 10.42 -9.05
N PRO A 401 2.67 10.30 -10.35
CA PRO A 401 2.16 9.06 -10.91
C PRO A 401 3.20 7.92 -10.83
N ARG A 402 4.49 8.26 -10.81
CA ARG A 402 5.59 7.30 -10.71
C ARG A 402 5.57 6.53 -9.40
N THR A 403 5.02 7.11 -8.33
CA THR A 403 4.96 6.41 -7.03
C THR A 403 4.08 5.16 -7.09
N TYR A 404 3.07 5.12 -7.97
CA TYR A 404 2.16 4.00 -8.15
C TYR A 404 2.73 2.90 -9.06
N LEU A 405 3.79 3.18 -9.83
CA LEU A 405 4.41 2.22 -10.73
C LEU A 405 5.41 1.29 -10.02
N SER A 406 5.57 1.45 -8.71
CA SER A 406 6.52 0.68 -7.89
C SER A 406 6.06 -0.75 -7.58
N SER A 407 4.75 -1.04 -7.69
CA SER A 407 4.19 -2.38 -7.51
C SER A 407 3.00 -2.66 -8.43
N SER A 408 2.78 -3.94 -8.70
CA SER A 408 1.64 -4.48 -9.44
C SER A 408 0.28 -4.13 -8.82
N SER A 409 0.22 -3.88 -7.51
CA SER A 409 -1.03 -3.49 -6.85
C SER A 409 -1.33 -2.00 -6.95
N SER A 410 -0.33 -1.11 -6.84
CA SER A 410 -0.58 0.32 -6.88
C SER A 410 -0.84 0.85 -8.29
N VAL A 411 -0.35 0.17 -9.35
CA VAL A 411 -0.60 0.60 -10.73
C VAL A 411 -2.07 0.53 -11.13
N PHE A 412 -2.89 -0.26 -10.43
CA PHE A 412 -4.36 -0.29 -10.61
C PHE A 412 -5.04 1.06 -10.30
N ALA A 413 -4.34 2.01 -9.67
CA ALA A 413 -4.82 3.39 -9.58
C ALA A 413 -5.02 4.03 -10.97
N PHE A 414 -4.37 3.47 -11.99
CA PHE A 414 -4.44 3.86 -13.39
C PHE A 414 -5.21 2.89 -14.26
N GLU A 415 -5.88 1.86 -13.73
CA GLU A 415 -6.71 0.98 -14.57
C GLU A 415 -7.73 1.84 -15.33
N LYS A 416 -7.76 1.68 -16.66
CA LYS A 416 -8.62 2.44 -17.55
C LYS A 416 -10.06 1.93 -17.39
N LEU A 417 -10.93 2.82 -16.90
CA LEU A 417 -12.34 2.54 -16.61
C LEU A 417 -13.26 2.78 -17.80
N SER A 418 -12.80 3.48 -18.84
CA SER A 418 -13.54 3.60 -20.11
C SER A 418 -13.37 2.38 -21.00
N TYR A 419 -14.32 2.20 -21.92
CA TYR A 419 -14.36 1.10 -22.86
C TYR A 419 -13.00 0.92 -23.57
N ASP A 420 -12.56 -0.33 -23.61
CA ASP A 420 -11.37 -0.76 -24.33
C ASP A 420 -11.68 -2.12 -24.96
N SER A 421 -11.55 -2.21 -26.28
CA SER A 421 -11.87 -3.42 -27.04
C SER A 421 -10.95 -4.60 -26.71
N SER A 422 -9.79 -4.35 -26.09
CA SER A 422 -8.90 -5.40 -25.60
C SER A 422 -9.46 -6.20 -24.42
N GLN A 423 -10.47 -5.67 -23.72
CA GLN A 423 -11.12 -6.34 -22.59
C GLN A 423 -12.19 -7.30 -23.11
N THR A 424 -11.86 -8.59 -23.14
CA THR A 424 -12.68 -9.63 -23.78
C THR A 424 -13.76 -10.23 -22.89
N ARG A 425 -14.77 -10.88 -23.50
CA ARG A 425 -15.79 -11.68 -22.79
C ARG A 425 -15.17 -12.71 -21.85
N SER A 426 -14.05 -13.34 -22.23
CA SER A 426 -13.35 -14.32 -21.37
C SER A 426 -12.82 -13.71 -20.05
N GLY A 427 -12.43 -12.43 -20.06
CA GLY A 427 -12.02 -11.73 -18.84
C GLY A 427 -13.21 -11.31 -17.99
N VAL A 428 -14.32 -10.95 -18.62
CA VAL A 428 -15.61 -10.76 -17.91
C VAL A 428 -16.01 -12.04 -17.19
N GLU A 429 -15.92 -13.19 -17.87
CA GLU A 429 -16.22 -14.49 -17.25
C GLU A 429 -15.29 -14.83 -16.09
N ALA A 430 -13.99 -14.53 -16.20
CA ALA A 430 -13.06 -14.70 -15.08
C ALA A 430 -13.52 -13.88 -13.86
N ILE A 431 -13.90 -12.62 -14.05
CA ILE A 431 -14.40 -11.74 -12.98
C ILE A 431 -15.70 -12.28 -12.38
N LEU A 432 -16.63 -12.75 -13.20
CA LEU A 432 -17.92 -13.29 -12.76
C LEU A 432 -17.81 -14.66 -12.08
N SER A 433 -16.65 -15.32 -12.12
CA SER A 433 -16.44 -16.62 -11.48
C SER A 433 -16.88 -16.61 -10.00
N GLY A 434 -17.58 -17.68 -9.60
CA GLY A 434 -18.19 -17.82 -8.28
C GLY A 434 -19.53 -17.08 -8.10
N THR A 435 -20.13 -16.58 -9.17
CA THR A 435 -21.46 -15.95 -9.15
C THR A 435 -22.46 -16.72 -10.01
N PHE A 436 -23.77 -16.51 -9.78
CA PHE A 436 -24.84 -17.06 -10.63
C PHE A 436 -24.77 -16.59 -12.10
N MET A 437 -23.99 -15.54 -12.40
CA MET A 437 -23.83 -14.98 -13.74
C MET A 437 -22.70 -15.63 -14.56
N HIS A 438 -21.85 -16.44 -13.92
CA HIS A 438 -20.70 -17.07 -14.58
C HIS A 438 -21.14 -18.13 -15.58
N ASN A 439 -20.70 -18.01 -16.83
CA ASN A 439 -21.02 -18.92 -17.94
C ASN A 439 -22.52 -19.25 -18.06
N SER A 440 -23.38 -18.31 -17.64
CA SER A 440 -24.82 -18.51 -17.55
C SER A 440 -25.58 -17.41 -18.27
N ARG A 441 -26.88 -17.67 -18.48
CA ARG A 441 -27.82 -16.74 -19.10
C ARG A 441 -29.07 -16.60 -18.21
N PRO A 442 -29.69 -15.41 -18.14
CA PRO A 442 -30.96 -15.27 -17.46
C PRO A 442 -32.05 -16.12 -18.13
N SER A 443 -33.06 -16.51 -17.35
CA SER A 443 -34.21 -17.27 -17.85
C SER A 443 -34.86 -16.56 -19.03
N GLY A 444 -35.17 -17.31 -20.09
CA GLY A 444 -35.80 -16.78 -21.30
C GLY A 444 -34.90 -15.94 -22.21
N SER A 445 -33.59 -15.83 -21.93
CA SER A 445 -32.65 -15.15 -22.82
C SER A 445 -31.77 -16.14 -23.58
N SER A 446 -31.42 -15.81 -24.82
CA SER A 446 -30.39 -16.51 -25.60
C SER A 446 -28.97 -16.01 -25.28
N SER A 447 -28.83 -14.85 -24.64
CA SER A 447 -27.54 -14.21 -24.35
C SER A 447 -27.06 -14.48 -22.92
N THR A 448 -25.79 -14.84 -22.76
CA THR A 448 -25.16 -14.92 -21.43
C THR A 448 -24.99 -13.54 -20.79
N TYR A 449 -24.91 -13.48 -19.46
CA TYR A 449 -24.64 -12.23 -18.73
C TYR A 449 -23.35 -11.53 -19.20
N SER A 450 -22.28 -12.29 -19.44
CA SER A 450 -21.01 -11.73 -19.96
C SER A 450 -21.17 -11.08 -21.33
N SER A 451 -22.02 -11.63 -22.20
CA SER A 451 -22.36 -11.02 -23.49
C SER A 451 -23.14 -9.72 -23.32
N MET A 452 -24.11 -9.70 -22.39
CA MET A 452 -24.85 -8.47 -22.06
C MET A 452 -23.94 -7.38 -21.51
N ILE A 453 -22.94 -7.73 -20.69
CA ILE A 453 -21.94 -6.81 -20.14
C ILE A 453 -21.04 -6.24 -21.25
N ILE A 454 -20.62 -7.05 -22.23
CA ILE A 454 -19.85 -6.55 -23.38
C ILE A 454 -20.70 -5.56 -24.21
N THR A 455 -21.98 -5.83 -24.41
CA THR A 455 -22.90 -4.90 -25.07
C THR A 455 -23.09 -3.62 -24.27
N ALA A 456 -23.26 -3.74 -22.94
CA ALA A 456 -23.37 -2.59 -22.05
C ALA A 456 -22.14 -1.70 -22.12
N ALA A 457 -20.95 -2.29 -22.09
CA ALA A 457 -19.69 -1.59 -22.20
C ALA A 457 -19.57 -0.76 -23.48
N LYS A 458 -19.92 -1.34 -24.63
CA LYS A 458 -19.94 -0.64 -25.92
C LYS A 458 -20.93 0.52 -25.94
N LYS A 459 -22.11 0.34 -25.35
CA LYS A 459 -23.18 1.37 -25.33
C LYS A 459 -22.91 2.49 -24.33
N SER A 460 -22.29 2.19 -23.19
CA SER A 460 -22.07 3.17 -22.12
C SER A 460 -20.72 3.88 -22.20
N GLY A 461 -19.76 3.36 -22.97
CA GLY A 461 -18.39 3.85 -22.97
C GLY A 461 -17.59 3.41 -21.73
N VAL A 462 -18.11 2.48 -20.92
CA VAL A 462 -17.47 1.98 -19.70
C VAL A 462 -16.78 0.63 -19.95
N SER A 463 -15.69 0.37 -19.25
CA SER A 463 -14.96 -0.90 -19.29
C SER A 463 -15.87 -2.08 -18.94
N PRO A 464 -15.89 -3.17 -19.74
CA PRO A 464 -16.63 -4.38 -19.38
C PRO A 464 -16.09 -5.06 -18.11
N TYR A 465 -14.81 -4.90 -17.79
CA TYR A 465 -14.23 -5.44 -16.55
C TYR A 465 -14.68 -4.63 -15.33
N HIS A 466 -14.76 -3.29 -15.49
CA HIS A 466 -15.32 -2.42 -14.45
C HIS A 466 -16.81 -2.73 -14.23
N ILE A 467 -17.61 -2.85 -15.29
CA ILE A 467 -19.04 -3.21 -15.20
C ILE A 467 -19.21 -4.54 -14.47
N ALA A 468 -18.49 -5.59 -14.88
CA ALA A 468 -18.59 -6.91 -14.26
C ALA A 468 -18.21 -6.88 -12.77
N SER A 469 -17.12 -6.17 -12.45
CA SER A 469 -16.66 -5.98 -11.06
C SER A 469 -17.69 -5.24 -10.22
N ARG A 470 -18.34 -4.19 -10.77
CA ARG A 470 -19.41 -3.46 -10.09
C ARG A 470 -20.62 -4.35 -9.85
N ILE A 471 -21.16 -5.00 -10.88
CA ILE A 471 -22.32 -5.89 -10.71
C ILE A 471 -22.04 -6.94 -9.62
N LYS A 472 -20.89 -7.61 -9.70
CA LYS A 472 -20.48 -8.61 -8.69
C LYS A 472 -20.43 -8.04 -7.27
N GLN A 473 -19.93 -6.81 -7.11
CA GLN A 473 -19.88 -6.13 -5.83
C GLN A 473 -21.27 -5.76 -5.30
N GLU A 474 -22.15 -5.26 -6.18
CA GLU A 474 -23.48 -4.76 -5.77
C GLU A 474 -24.44 -5.92 -5.44
N VAL A 475 -24.46 -6.99 -6.24
CA VAL A 475 -25.46 -8.07 -6.08
C VAL A 475 -24.89 -9.37 -5.54
N GLY A 476 -23.57 -9.46 -5.36
CA GLY A 476 -22.90 -10.63 -4.79
C GLY A 476 -22.88 -11.86 -5.72
N GLY A 477 -22.66 -13.02 -5.11
CA GLY A 477 -22.56 -14.30 -5.83
C GLY A 477 -23.89 -15.01 -6.08
N SER A 478 -24.92 -14.69 -5.30
CA SER A 478 -26.21 -15.36 -5.34
C SER A 478 -27.28 -14.47 -5.95
N MET A 479 -28.22 -15.08 -6.67
CA MET A 479 -29.36 -14.38 -7.25
C MET A 479 -30.32 -13.92 -6.14
N THR A 480 -30.87 -12.72 -6.30
CA THR A 480 -31.76 -12.06 -5.33
C THR A 480 -33.10 -11.70 -5.96
N SER A 481 -34.10 -11.35 -5.16
CA SER A 481 -35.38 -10.82 -5.66
C SER A 481 -35.22 -9.52 -6.46
N GLY A 482 -34.11 -8.80 -6.30
CA GLY A 482 -33.76 -7.62 -7.11
C GLY A 482 -33.21 -7.94 -8.51
N THR A 483 -32.73 -9.17 -8.73
CA THR A 483 -32.00 -9.55 -9.95
C THR A 483 -32.66 -10.67 -10.75
N ASN A 484 -33.73 -11.27 -10.23
CA ASN A 484 -34.41 -12.40 -10.85
C ASN A 484 -35.76 -12.06 -11.52
N GLY A 485 -36.24 -10.82 -11.40
CA GLY A 485 -37.51 -10.38 -11.97
C GLY A 485 -38.75 -10.96 -11.28
N LYS A 486 -38.61 -11.59 -10.10
CA LYS A 486 -39.70 -12.28 -9.38
C LYS A 486 -40.12 -11.57 -8.10
N ASN A 487 -39.77 -10.29 -7.92
CA ASN A 487 -40.25 -9.52 -6.78
C ASN A 487 -41.77 -9.33 -6.87
N ALA A 488 -42.51 -9.59 -5.79
CA ALA A 488 -43.97 -9.52 -5.78
C ALA A 488 -44.52 -8.12 -6.06
N SER A 489 -43.85 -7.06 -5.58
CA SER A 489 -44.27 -5.68 -5.78
C SER A 489 -43.87 -5.11 -7.14
N TYR A 490 -42.82 -5.65 -7.76
CA TYR A 490 -42.28 -5.20 -9.04
C TYR A 490 -41.92 -6.40 -9.94
N PRO A 491 -42.92 -7.20 -10.37
CA PRO A 491 -42.67 -8.36 -11.22
C PRO A 491 -42.09 -7.93 -12.58
N GLY A 492 -41.11 -8.67 -13.08
CA GLY A 492 -40.43 -8.40 -14.34
C GLY A 492 -39.40 -7.27 -14.31
N ILE A 493 -39.12 -6.66 -13.15
CA ILE A 493 -38.12 -5.59 -13.01
C ILE A 493 -36.82 -6.13 -12.44
N TYR A 494 -35.70 -5.61 -12.96
CA TYR A 494 -34.34 -6.05 -12.64
C TYR A 494 -33.47 -4.86 -12.21
N ASN A 495 -32.61 -5.04 -11.21
CA ASN A 495 -31.62 -4.07 -10.79
C ASN A 495 -30.28 -4.75 -10.44
N PHE A 496 -29.32 -4.74 -11.37
CA PHE A 496 -28.00 -5.37 -11.22
C PHE A 496 -26.95 -4.49 -10.52
N TYR A 497 -27.32 -3.27 -10.11
CA TYR A 497 -26.39 -2.30 -9.53
C TYR A 497 -26.87 -1.72 -8.20
N ASN A 498 -28.02 -2.19 -7.69
CA ASN A 498 -28.71 -1.60 -6.55
C ASN A 498 -28.90 -0.07 -6.65
N ILE A 499 -29.01 0.48 -7.86
CA ILE A 499 -29.23 1.93 -8.03
C ILE A 499 -30.60 2.29 -7.47
N GLY A 500 -30.65 3.31 -6.60
CA GLY A 500 -31.86 3.71 -5.89
C GLY A 500 -32.21 2.84 -4.68
N ALA A 501 -31.37 1.88 -4.29
CA ALA A 501 -31.59 1.05 -3.12
C ALA A 501 -31.18 1.76 -1.83
N PHE A 502 -32.12 1.93 -0.90
CA PHE A 502 -31.89 2.45 0.44
C PHE A 502 -32.91 1.87 1.42
N GLN A 503 -32.55 1.70 2.69
CA GLN A 503 -33.51 1.32 3.72
C GLN A 503 -34.39 2.53 4.10
N SER A 504 -35.68 2.32 4.26
CA SER A 504 -36.62 3.32 4.77
C SER A 504 -37.73 2.67 5.59
N ALA A 505 -38.48 3.47 6.36
CA ALA A 505 -39.65 3.00 7.10
C ALA A 505 -40.73 2.41 6.16
N ALA A 506 -40.78 2.87 4.90
CA ALA A 506 -41.76 2.46 3.90
C ALA A 506 -41.30 1.31 2.98
N GLY A 507 -40.05 0.84 3.09
CA GLY A 507 -39.54 -0.21 2.21
C GLY A 507 -38.10 -0.63 2.46
N ASN A 508 -37.80 -1.89 2.16
CA ASN A 508 -36.44 -2.40 2.20
C ASN A 508 -35.63 -1.92 0.96
N ALA A 509 -34.29 -2.06 1.06
CA ALA A 509 -33.37 -1.58 0.03
C ALA A 509 -33.66 -2.17 -1.37
N ILE A 510 -34.02 -3.44 -1.47
CA ILE A 510 -34.33 -4.10 -2.76
C ILE A 510 -35.60 -3.50 -3.36
N THR A 511 -36.67 -3.38 -2.58
CA THR A 511 -37.95 -2.83 -3.07
C THR A 511 -37.80 -1.38 -3.53
N ASN A 512 -37.05 -0.54 -2.79
CA ASN A 512 -36.79 0.85 -3.19
C ASN A 512 -35.94 0.94 -4.47
N GLY A 513 -34.92 0.07 -4.60
CA GLY A 513 -34.13 -0.02 -5.83
C GLY A 513 -34.94 -0.49 -7.04
N LEU A 514 -35.87 -1.41 -6.86
CA LEU A 514 -36.78 -1.86 -7.92
C LEU A 514 -37.82 -0.79 -8.29
N LYS A 515 -38.35 -0.04 -7.31
CA LYS A 515 -39.23 1.11 -7.56
C LYS A 515 -38.56 2.14 -8.47
N TRP A 516 -37.29 2.45 -8.19
CA TRP A 516 -36.51 3.37 -9.02
C TRP A 516 -36.25 2.79 -10.43
N ALA A 517 -35.97 1.49 -10.52
CA ALA A 517 -35.74 0.79 -11.78
C ALA A 517 -37.02 0.64 -12.63
N ALA A 518 -38.19 0.60 -12.00
CA ALA A 518 -39.50 0.45 -12.63
C ALA A 518 -40.06 1.76 -13.20
N SER A 519 -39.42 2.90 -12.93
CA SER A 519 -39.93 4.23 -13.27
C SER A 519 -38.88 5.11 -13.96
N GLY A 520 -39.36 6.05 -14.79
CA GLY A 520 -38.51 7.01 -15.53
C GLY A 520 -38.11 6.56 -16.93
N THR A 521 -37.57 7.51 -17.70
CA THR A 521 -37.24 7.36 -19.13
C THR A 521 -35.73 7.43 -19.43
N THR A 522 -34.91 7.74 -18.43
CA THR A 522 -33.45 7.80 -18.55
C THR A 522 -32.80 6.46 -18.21
N TYR A 523 -31.59 6.22 -18.73
CA TYR A 523 -30.80 5.01 -18.44
C TYR A 523 -31.50 3.70 -18.84
N ASN A 524 -32.22 3.68 -19.97
CA ASN A 524 -33.01 2.52 -20.42
C ASN A 524 -34.07 2.03 -19.43
N ARG A 525 -34.51 2.87 -18.49
CA ARG A 525 -35.65 2.55 -17.62
C ARG A 525 -36.97 2.67 -18.41
N PRO A 526 -37.99 1.88 -18.05
CA PRO A 526 -38.01 0.87 -16.98
C PRO A 526 -37.17 -0.38 -17.32
N TRP A 527 -36.48 -0.93 -16.32
CA TRP A 527 -35.58 -2.09 -16.46
C TRP A 527 -36.34 -3.43 -16.49
N THR A 528 -37.16 -3.60 -17.53
CA THR A 528 -38.03 -4.77 -17.74
C THR A 528 -37.30 -6.03 -18.23
N SER A 529 -35.97 -6.00 -18.30
CA SER A 529 -35.15 -7.17 -18.64
C SER A 529 -33.75 -7.06 -18.03
N PRO A 530 -33.03 -8.18 -17.84
CA PRO A 530 -31.65 -8.15 -17.38
C PRO A 530 -30.75 -7.29 -18.28
N SER A 531 -30.94 -7.36 -19.60
CA SER A 531 -30.17 -6.57 -20.57
C SER A 531 -30.40 -5.07 -20.39
N LYS A 532 -31.67 -4.62 -20.25
CA LYS A 532 -31.97 -3.20 -19.99
C LYS A 532 -31.33 -2.72 -18.70
N SER A 533 -31.43 -3.51 -17.62
CA SER A 533 -30.82 -3.17 -16.33
C SER A 533 -29.29 -3.08 -16.41
N ILE A 534 -28.63 -4.07 -17.01
CA ILE A 534 -27.17 -4.13 -17.15
C ILE A 534 -26.66 -2.95 -18.00
N ILE A 535 -27.29 -2.67 -19.15
CA ILE A 535 -26.91 -1.54 -20.02
C ILE A 535 -27.21 -0.20 -19.33
N GLY A 536 -28.42 -0.07 -18.77
CA GLY A 536 -28.89 1.16 -18.13
C GLY A 536 -28.02 1.59 -16.96
N GLY A 537 -27.73 0.65 -16.05
CA GLY A 537 -26.85 0.94 -14.93
C GLY A 537 -25.40 1.19 -15.37
N ALA A 538 -24.92 0.59 -16.46
CA ALA A 538 -23.60 0.90 -17.01
C ALA A 538 -23.53 2.34 -17.54
N ILE A 539 -24.60 2.85 -18.17
CA ILE A 539 -24.71 4.25 -18.59
C ILE A 539 -24.70 5.16 -17.35
N TYR A 540 -25.49 4.81 -16.34
CA TYR A 540 -25.59 5.58 -15.09
C TYR A 540 -24.24 5.75 -14.38
N ILE A 541 -23.45 4.67 -14.24
CA ILE A 541 -22.14 4.76 -13.57
C ILE A 541 -21.06 5.44 -14.43
N GLY A 542 -21.23 5.45 -15.75
CA GLY A 542 -20.26 6.03 -16.68
C GLY A 542 -20.33 7.54 -16.78
N GLU A 543 -21.55 8.09 -16.76
CA GLU A 543 -21.83 9.49 -17.10
C GLU A 543 -21.06 10.50 -16.25
N ALA A 544 -21.05 10.34 -14.93
CA ALA A 544 -20.56 11.38 -14.03
C ALA A 544 -19.03 11.58 -14.07
N TYR A 545 -18.24 10.52 -14.32
CA TYR A 545 -16.77 10.57 -14.19
C TYR A 545 -16.04 9.97 -15.39
N ILE A 546 -16.37 8.75 -15.77
CA ILE A 546 -15.66 8.01 -16.83
C ILE A 546 -15.83 8.75 -18.16
N ASN A 547 -17.06 9.07 -18.53
CA ASN A 547 -17.38 9.66 -19.82
C ASN A 547 -16.96 11.14 -19.95
N VAL A 548 -16.70 11.82 -18.83
CA VAL A 548 -16.11 13.19 -18.80
C VAL A 548 -14.58 13.20 -18.75
N GLY A 549 -13.94 12.02 -18.83
CA GLY A 549 -12.49 11.86 -18.94
C GLY A 549 -11.77 11.51 -17.64
N GLN A 550 -12.47 11.34 -16.52
CA GLN A 550 -11.89 10.85 -15.25
C GLN A 550 -11.91 9.32 -15.21
N ASN A 551 -11.08 8.77 -16.09
CA ASN A 551 -11.07 7.38 -16.49
C ASN A 551 -10.28 6.44 -15.57
N THR A 552 -9.82 6.89 -14.42
CA THR A 552 -9.02 6.10 -13.47
C THR A 552 -9.29 6.56 -12.04
N LEU A 553 -9.03 5.72 -11.04
CA LEU A 553 -9.12 6.12 -9.62
C LEU A 553 -8.28 7.38 -9.35
N TYR A 554 -7.09 7.45 -9.96
CA TYR A 554 -6.23 8.62 -9.86
C TYR A 554 -6.88 9.88 -10.44
N THR A 555 -7.45 9.82 -11.64
CA THR A 555 -8.07 11.00 -12.28
C THR A 555 -9.40 11.37 -11.64
N GLN A 556 -10.09 10.43 -11.01
CA GLN A 556 -11.24 10.72 -10.15
C GLN A 556 -10.82 11.44 -8.86
N LYS A 557 -9.65 11.13 -8.29
CA LYS A 557 -9.12 11.84 -7.10
C LYS A 557 -8.62 13.24 -7.42
N PHE A 558 -7.78 13.40 -8.43
CA PHE A 558 -7.03 14.65 -8.66
C PHE A 558 -7.59 15.50 -9.80
N ASN A 559 -8.52 14.95 -10.57
CA ASN A 559 -9.11 15.55 -11.76
C ASN A 559 -8.13 16.35 -12.64
N VAL A 560 -7.21 15.64 -13.29
CA VAL A 560 -6.20 16.22 -14.19
C VAL A 560 -6.51 15.99 -15.68
N THR A 561 -7.74 15.61 -15.99
CA THR A 561 -8.17 15.22 -17.34
C THR A 561 -9.48 15.84 -17.79
N TYR A 562 -10.43 16.14 -16.88
CA TYR A 562 -11.66 16.83 -17.26
C TYR A 562 -11.41 18.34 -17.37
N LYS A 563 -11.14 18.79 -18.60
CA LYS A 563 -10.66 20.16 -18.90
C LYS A 563 -11.59 21.27 -18.41
N ASP A 564 -12.90 21.05 -18.46
CA ASP A 564 -13.89 22.07 -18.10
C ASP A 564 -14.00 22.28 -16.58
N CYS A 565 -13.48 21.35 -15.76
CA CYS A 565 -13.58 21.42 -14.31
C CYS A 565 -12.33 20.91 -13.57
N LEU A 566 -11.13 21.11 -14.16
CA LEU A 566 -9.85 20.63 -13.61
C LEU A 566 -9.72 20.94 -12.11
N TYR A 567 -9.18 19.98 -11.36
CA TYR A 567 -8.95 20.04 -9.91
C TYR A 567 -10.20 20.12 -9.01
N TRP A 568 -11.42 20.31 -9.55
CA TRP A 568 -12.61 20.54 -8.73
C TRP A 568 -13.60 19.37 -8.69
N HIS A 569 -13.86 18.73 -9.84
CA HIS A 569 -14.75 17.56 -9.93
C HIS A 569 -14.07 16.30 -9.36
N GLN A 570 -13.60 16.38 -8.11
CA GLN A 570 -12.90 15.30 -7.42
C GLN A 570 -13.91 14.42 -6.68
N TYR A 571 -13.76 13.11 -6.87
CA TYR A 571 -14.62 12.09 -6.30
C TYR A 571 -14.49 11.95 -4.78
N MET A 572 -13.30 12.21 -4.24
CA MET A 572 -12.95 11.85 -2.86
C MET A 572 -11.96 12.82 -2.23
N GLY A 573 -12.11 13.03 -0.91
CA GLY A 573 -11.19 13.85 -0.11
C GLY A 573 -9.93 13.11 0.35
N ASN A 574 -10.03 11.80 0.64
CA ASN A 574 -8.89 11.00 1.12
C ASN A 574 -7.78 10.93 0.06
N VAL A 575 -6.62 11.53 0.35
CA VAL A 575 -5.49 11.61 -0.59
C VAL A 575 -4.87 10.23 -0.89
N GLN A 576 -5.07 9.25 0.00
CA GLN A 576 -4.51 7.90 -0.12
C GLN A 576 -5.40 6.96 -0.92
N ALA A 577 -6.66 7.36 -1.14
CA ALA A 577 -7.72 6.51 -1.68
C ALA A 577 -7.31 5.80 -2.98
N PRO A 578 -6.77 6.47 -4.03
CA PRO A 578 -6.38 5.79 -5.26
C PRO A 578 -5.45 4.60 -5.03
N ARG A 579 -4.50 4.71 -4.09
CA ARG A 579 -3.56 3.62 -3.78
C ARG A 579 -4.23 2.48 -3.02
N THR A 580 -4.99 2.81 -1.98
CA THR A 580 -5.64 1.78 -1.13
C THR A 580 -6.71 1.03 -1.89
N GLU A 581 -7.39 1.70 -2.80
CA GLU A 581 -8.44 1.14 -3.65
C GLU A 581 -7.87 0.28 -4.76
N ALA A 582 -6.82 0.77 -5.44
CA ALA A 582 -6.07 0.00 -6.42
C ALA A 582 -5.62 -1.36 -5.88
N ALA A 583 -5.12 -1.39 -4.64
CA ALA A 583 -4.72 -2.64 -4.00
C ALA A 583 -5.87 -3.63 -3.85
N LYS A 584 -7.09 -3.16 -3.56
CA LYS A 584 -8.28 -4.01 -3.46
C LYS A 584 -8.70 -4.54 -4.83
N VAL A 585 -8.68 -3.69 -5.86
CA VAL A 585 -9.00 -4.10 -7.24
C VAL A 585 -8.00 -5.17 -7.71
N TYR A 586 -6.71 -4.95 -7.47
CA TYR A 586 -5.66 -5.92 -7.76
C TYR A 586 -5.92 -7.28 -7.10
N GLU A 587 -6.22 -7.31 -5.79
CA GLU A 587 -6.50 -8.58 -5.09
C GLU A 587 -7.77 -9.26 -5.60
N ALA A 588 -8.80 -8.49 -5.99
CA ALA A 588 -10.00 -9.03 -6.62
C ALA A 588 -9.69 -9.69 -7.98
N TYR A 589 -8.86 -9.04 -8.82
CA TYR A 589 -8.46 -9.56 -10.12
C TYR A 589 -7.54 -10.77 -9.98
N LYS A 590 -6.71 -10.79 -8.92
CA LYS A 590 -5.87 -11.94 -8.58
C LYS A 590 -6.72 -13.13 -8.18
N ALA A 591 -7.71 -12.92 -7.31
CA ALA A 591 -8.61 -13.97 -6.84
C ALA A 591 -9.48 -14.53 -7.97
N SER A 592 -9.86 -13.70 -8.95
CA SER A 592 -10.67 -14.13 -10.10
C SER A 592 -9.86 -14.75 -11.25
N GLY A 593 -8.53 -14.70 -11.19
CA GLY A 593 -7.65 -15.11 -12.29
C GLY A 593 -7.61 -14.11 -13.47
N ALA A 594 -8.18 -12.91 -13.29
CA ALA A 594 -8.21 -11.87 -14.31
C ALA A 594 -6.86 -11.17 -14.52
N LEU A 595 -5.89 -11.28 -13.59
CA LEU A 595 -4.58 -10.62 -13.74
C LEU A 595 -3.80 -11.05 -15.00
N ASN A 596 -4.00 -12.30 -15.45
CA ASN A 596 -3.35 -12.83 -16.65
C ASN A 596 -4.00 -12.33 -17.95
N LYS A 597 -5.10 -11.57 -17.88
CA LYS A 597 -5.78 -10.98 -19.04
C LYS A 597 -5.15 -9.63 -19.42
N SER A 598 -5.52 -9.13 -20.60
CA SER A 598 -5.15 -7.77 -21.00
C SER A 598 -5.82 -6.75 -20.10
N ILE A 599 -5.02 -5.90 -19.44
CA ILE A 599 -5.48 -4.78 -18.62
C ILE A 599 -4.77 -3.54 -19.14
N THR A 600 -5.56 -2.51 -19.46
CA THR A 600 -5.01 -1.23 -19.93
C THR A 600 -4.91 -0.25 -18.77
N PHE A 601 -3.75 0.35 -18.59
CA PHE A 601 -3.47 1.39 -17.60
C PHE A 601 -3.27 2.74 -18.30
N ALA A 602 -4.08 3.73 -17.95
CA ALA A 602 -4.01 5.10 -18.45
C ALA A 602 -3.25 5.98 -17.44
N ILE A 603 -1.96 6.21 -17.70
CA ILE A 603 -1.02 6.80 -16.74
C ILE A 603 -0.80 8.28 -17.05
N PRO A 604 -1.16 9.21 -16.16
CA PRO A 604 -0.91 10.63 -16.35
C PRO A 604 0.59 10.95 -16.48
N VAL A 605 0.91 11.82 -17.42
CA VAL A 605 2.24 12.43 -17.59
C VAL A 605 2.09 13.95 -17.54
N TYR A 606 2.85 14.57 -16.65
CA TYR A 606 2.87 16.03 -16.48
C TYR A 606 4.10 16.65 -17.15
N LYS A 607 3.97 17.91 -17.58
CA LYS A 607 5.11 18.71 -18.04
C LYS A 607 5.96 19.14 -16.84
N ASN A 608 7.28 19.21 -17.03
CA ASN A 608 8.24 19.76 -16.06
C ASN A 608 8.21 19.07 -14.69
N MET A 609 8.03 17.75 -14.66
CA MET A 609 8.14 16.99 -13.41
C MET A 609 9.57 17.02 -12.84
N PRO A 610 9.74 17.01 -11.51
CA PRO A 610 11.05 16.88 -10.89
C PRO A 610 11.73 15.58 -11.31
N ALA A 611 13.07 15.61 -11.43
CA ALA A 611 13.86 14.44 -11.76
C ALA A 611 13.67 13.31 -10.74
N ALA A 612 13.65 13.65 -9.44
CA ALA A 612 13.33 12.71 -8.37
C ALA A 612 11.82 12.47 -8.26
N THR A 613 11.45 11.26 -7.87
CA THR A 613 10.10 10.97 -7.38
C THR A 613 9.86 11.63 -6.04
N ALA A 614 8.63 12.08 -5.80
CA ALA A 614 8.24 12.54 -4.46
C ALA A 614 8.44 11.43 -3.41
N LYS A 615 8.88 11.80 -2.21
CA LYS A 615 9.13 10.86 -1.11
C LYS A 615 7.93 10.83 -0.18
N MET A 616 7.60 9.63 0.30
CA MET A 616 6.58 9.48 1.34
C MET A 616 7.08 10.15 2.63
N PRO A 617 6.37 11.14 3.18
CA PRO A 617 6.74 11.71 4.47
C PRO A 617 6.58 10.65 5.58
N ALA A 618 7.43 10.73 6.61
CA ALA A 618 7.29 9.89 7.79
C ALA A 618 5.88 10.05 8.36
N ALA A 619 5.20 8.94 8.64
CA ALA A 619 3.82 8.96 9.15
C ALA A 619 3.75 9.76 10.44
N ASP A 620 4.56 9.37 11.42
CA ASP A 620 4.58 10.01 12.71
C ASP A 620 6.02 10.33 13.15
N PRO A 621 6.55 11.50 12.75
CA PRO A 621 7.81 11.98 13.28
C PRO A 621 7.66 12.48 14.74
N GLY A 622 6.46 12.40 15.34
CA GLY A 622 6.11 13.07 16.59
C GLY A 622 5.48 14.45 16.36
N ASN A 623 4.85 14.98 17.41
CA ASN A 623 4.27 16.32 17.40
C ASN A 623 5.33 17.37 17.04
N GLN A 624 4.96 18.32 16.18
CA GLN A 624 5.87 19.29 15.59
C GLN A 624 5.89 20.65 16.30
N ASN A 625 5.05 20.85 17.33
CA ASN A 625 4.93 22.12 18.03
C ASN A 625 6.19 22.42 18.85
N ASN A 626 6.88 23.49 18.47
CA ASN A 626 8.07 23.99 19.15
C ASN A 626 7.86 25.41 19.72
N TYR A 627 6.61 25.85 19.91
CA TYR A 627 6.31 27.14 20.51
C TYR A 627 6.35 27.07 22.04
N LEU A 628 6.78 28.16 22.66
CA LEU A 628 6.60 28.39 24.10
C LEU A 628 5.16 28.82 24.39
N LYS A 629 4.59 28.31 25.49
CA LYS A 629 3.36 28.78 26.12
C LYS A 629 3.61 29.97 27.03
N SER A 630 4.78 30.01 27.67
CA SER A 630 5.20 31.12 28.53
C SER A 630 6.70 31.38 28.43
N LEU A 631 7.07 32.64 28.62
CA LEU A 631 8.45 33.11 28.78
C LEU A 631 8.46 34.24 29.81
N LYS A 632 9.23 34.08 30.89
CA LYS A 632 9.37 35.06 31.98
C LYS A 632 10.85 35.24 32.34
N VAL A 633 11.23 36.48 32.67
CA VAL A 633 12.59 36.87 33.07
C VAL A 633 12.49 37.61 34.40
N GLY A 634 12.53 36.87 35.51
CA GLY A 634 12.20 37.41 36.84
C GLY A 634 10.82 38.10 36.86
N SER A 635 10.76 39.27 37.49
CA SER A 635 9.63 40.21 37.44
C SER A 635 9.74 41.21 36.28
N ALA A 636 10.79 41.15 35.46
CA ALA A 636 11.05 42.15 34.44
C ALA A 636 10.15 41.98 33.21
N LYS A 637 9.75 43.11 32.62
CA LYS A 637 8.90 43.15 31.43
C LYS A 637 9.72 42.86 30.17
N LEU A 638 9.28 41.90 29.37
CA LEU A 638 9.84 41.62 28.06
C LEU A 638 9.39 42.70 27.06
N SER A 639 10.31 43.16 26.22
CA SER A 639 10.03 44.02 25.07
C SER A 639 10.42 43.30 23.77
N PRO A 640 9.47 42.98 22.88
CA PRO A 640 8.02 43.16 23.04
C PRO A 640 7.43 42.23 24.12
N THR A 641 6.20 42.48 24.56
CA THR A 641 5.49 41.56 25.46
C THR A 641 5.40 40.16 24.84
N PHE A 642 5.66 39.11 25.63
CA PHE A 642 5.61 37.75 25.13
C PHE A 642 4.19 37.38 24.67
N ALA A 643 4.09 36.83 23.47
CA ALA A 643 2.89 36.24 22.92
C ALA A 643 3.26 34.99 22.10
N ILE A 644 2.35 34.03 22.00
CA ILE A 644 2.56 32.82 21.21
C ILE A 644 2.43 33.17 19.72
N ASN A 645 3.52 33.59 19.10
CA ASN A 645 3.63 33.99 17.70
C ASN A 645 5.05 33.74 17.16
N ASN A 646 5.41 34.33 16.02
CA ASN A 646 6.72 34.12 15.39
C ASN A 646 7.84 34.98 15.97
N THR A 647 7.57 35.85 16.96
CA THR A 647 8.60 36.62 17.65
C THR A 647 9.53 35.68 18.42
N THR A 648 10.84 35.84 18.21
CA THR A 648 11.87 34.99 18.82
C THR A 648 12.95 35.80 19.53
N THR A 649 12.88 37.13 19.52
CA THR A 649 13.86 38.00 20.20
C THR A 649 13.14 38.92 21.16
N TYR A 650 13.68 39.03 22.37
CA TYR A 650 13.14 39.87 23.44
C TYR A 650 14.26 40.62 24.15
N THR A 651 13.99 41.87 24.54
CA THR A 651 14.89 42.71 25.32
C THR A 651 14.31 42.95 26.71
N VAL A 652 15.17 42.99 27.71
CA VAL A 652 14.85 43.31 29.11
C VAL A 652 15.92 44.28 29.62
N ASN A 653 15.51 45.36 30.25
CA ASN A 653 16.42 46.26 30.96
C ASN A 653 16.26 46.04 32.46
N VAL A 654 17.38 45.92 33.19
CA VAL A 654 17.40 45.72 34.65
C VAL A 654 18.39 46.69 35.30
N ALA A 655 18.12 47.06 36.54
CA ALA A 655 18.98 47.94 37.32
C ALA A 655 20.38 47.31 37.56
N ALA A 656 21.38 48.17 37.77
CA ALA A 656 22.76 47.76 38.06
C ALA A 656 22.88 46.80 39.26
N SER A 657 21.97 46.91 40.24
CA SER A 657 21.89 46.04 41.43
C SER A 657 21.51 44.59 41.12
N VAL A 658 20.93 44.30 39.96
CA VAL A 658 20.50 42.94 39.59
C VAL A 658 21.70 42.12 39.07
N GLY A 659 22.40 41.44 39.98
CA GLY A 659 23.54 40.58 39.65
C GLY A 659 23.17 39.24 38.99
N SER A 660 21.94 38.77 39.17
CA SER A 660 21.43 37.55 38.52
C SER A 660 19.92 37.61 38.31
N ILE A 661 19.41 36.82 37.37
CA ILE A 661 17.97 36.77 37.06
C ILE A 661 17.53 35.37 36.63
N LYS A 662 16.33 34.94 37.06
CA LYS A 662 15.76 33.63 36.69
C LYS A 662 14.97 33.73 35.40
N ILE A 663 15.33 32.91 34.41
CA ILE A 663 14.55 32.74 33.17
C ILE A 663 13.70 31.48 33.30
N ALA A 664 12.39 31.61 33.17
CA ALA A 664 11.43 30.50 33.19
C ALA A 664 10.63 30.47 31.89
N ALA A 665 10.38 29.27 31.37
CA ALA A 665 9.62 29.08 30.15
C ALA A 665 8.96 27.69 30.14
N SER A 666 7.80 27.59 29.50
CA SER A 666 7.08 26.31 29.33
C SER A 666 6.65 26.15 27.88
N PRO A 667 6.61 24.91 27.34
CA PRO A 667 6.19 24.67 25.97
C PRO A 667 4.65 24.68 25.83
N VAL A 668 4.14 24.90 24.61
CA VAL A 668 2.72 24.69 24.29
C VAL A 668 2.37 23.20 24.33
N ASN A 669 3.12 22.38 23.61
CA ASN A 669 2.91 20.94 23.60
C ASN A 669 3.67 20.26 24.74
N ARG A 670 2.99 19.38 25.48
CA ARG A 670 3.55 18.68 26.65
C ARG A 670 4.69 17.71 26.35
N TYR A 671 4.85 17.26 25.10
CA TYR A 671 5.94 16.38 24.67
C TYR A 671 7.17 17.16 24.18
N ALA A 672 7.11 18.49 24.13
CA ALA A 672 8.26 19.32 23.84
C ALA A 672 9.11 19.57 25.10
N THR A 673 10.40 19.77 24.91
CA THR A 673 11.37 20.06 25.98
C THR A 673 11.91 21.47 25.84
N VAL A 674 12.10 22.17 26.96
CA VAL A 674 12.68 23.52 26.99
C VAL A 674 14.04 23.49 27.68
N SER A 675 15.04 24.12 27.08
CA SER A 675 16.41 24.24 27.61
C SER A 675 16.89 25.68 27.58
N GLY A 676 17.93 25.98 28.36
CA GLY A 676 18.48 27.34 28.49
C GLY A 676 17.82 28.18 29.59
N THR A 677 16.79 27.67 30.27
CA THR A 677 16.15 28.28 31.45
C THR A 677 17.05 28.23 32.70
N GLY A 678 16.56 28.73 33.83
CA GLY A 678 17.26 28.77 35.12
C GLY A 678 17.82 30.15 35.47
N THR A 679 18.53 30.22 36.59
CA THR A 679 19.18 31.45 37.07
C THR A 679 20.41 31.77 36.22
N LYS A 680 20.50 33.02 35.75
CA LYS A 680 21.61 33.53 34.94
C LYS A 680 22.33 34.65 35.67
N LYS A 681 23.65 34.55 35.79
CA LYS A 681 24.50 35.67 36.25
C LYS A 681 24.58 36.73 35.14
N LEU A 682 24.54 38.01 35.53
CA LEU A 682 24.55 39.14 34.60
C LEU A 682 25.86 39.93 34.74
N LYS A 683 26.52 40.21 33.62
CA LYS A 683 27.59 41.20 33.52
C LYS A 683 26.98 42.59 33.31
N LYS A 684 27.71 43.67 33.65
CA LYS A 684 27.30 45.04 33.29
C LYS A 684 27.14 45.14 31.77
N GLY A 685 26.14 45.87 31.30
CA GLY A 685 25.82 46.00 29.88
C GLY A 685 25.03 44.81 29.31
N LYS A 686 25.28 44.47 28.05
CA LYS A 686 24.47 43.51 27.28
C LYS A 686 24.80 42.06 27.62
N ASN A 687 23.79 41.30 28.01
CA ASN A 687 23.84 39.84 28.21
C ASN A 687 22.89 39.17 27.21
N THR A 688 23.26 38.03 26.64
CA THR A 688 22.40 37.32 25.67
C THR A 688 22.26 35.85 26.06
N PHE A 689 21.01 35.40 26.22
CA PHE A 689 20.67 34.02 26.56
C PHE A 689 19.77 33.40 25.50
N LYS A 690 20.00 32.13 25.18
CA LYS A 690 19.20 31.36 24.23
C LYS A 690 18.33 30.35 24.98
N ILE A 691 17.02 30.41 24.75
CA ILE A 691 16.03 29.45 25.26
C ILE A 691 15.56 28.61 24.08
N VAL A 692 15.79 27.30 24.13
CA VAL A 692 15.47 26.40 23.01
C VAL A 692 14.29 25.52 23.40
N CYS A 693 13.17 25.67 22.67
CA CYS A 693 12.03 24.76 22.72
C CYS A 693 12.17 23.73 21.60
N LYS A 694 12.30 22.45 21.94
CA LYS A 694 12.46 21.33 21.01
C LYS A 694 11.22 20.44 21.05
N SER A 695 10.53 20.30 19.92
CA SER A 695 9.33 19.46 19.79
C SER A 695 9.65 17.96 19.92
N GLN A 696 8.61 17.13 20.02
CA GLN A 696 8.74 15.67 19.97
C GLN A 696 9.44 15.21 18.68
N SER A 697 9.13 15.85 17.56
CA SER A 697 9.79 15.63 16.25
C SER A 697 11.18 16.22 16.09
N LYS A 698 11.77 16.70 17.18
CA LYS A 698 13.11 17.30 17.22
C LYS A 698 13.25 18.63 16.48
N LYS A 699 12.15 19.21 15.97
CA LYS A 699 12.16 20.59 15.47
C LYS A 699 12.41 21.54 16.64
N ALA A 700 13.39 22.41 16.49
CA ALA A 700 13.76 23.37 17.53
C ALA A 700 13.38 24.80 17.12
N ARG A 701 12.92 25.57 18.10
CA ARG A 701 12.78 27.02 18.01
C ARG A 701 13.63 27.64 19.10
N THR A 702 14.47 28.60 18.69
CA THR A 702 15.35 29.31 19.61
C THR A 702 14.78 30.70 19.86
N TYR A 703 14.62 31.04 21.13
CA TYR A 703 14.24 32.35 21.62
C TYR A 703 15.48 33.02 22.21
N THR A 704 15.79 34.23 21.76
CA THR A 704 16.92 35.03 22.21
C THR A 704 16.44 36.09 23.19
N ILE A 705 16.97 36.08 24.40
CA ILE A 705 16.71 37.11 25.42
C ILE A 705 17.97 37.96 25.57
N ILE A 706 17.82 39.25 25.31
CA ILE A 706 18.84 40.27 25.51
C ILE A 706 18.53 40.98 26.83
N ILE A 707 19.43 40.91 27.79
CA ILE A 707 19.27 41.56 29.10
C ILE A 707 20.34 42.63 29.23
N ASN A 708 19.93 43.90 29.24
CA ASN A 708 20.82 45.03 29.49
C ASN A 708 20.80 45.35 30.98
N ARG A 709 21.94 45.14 31.64
CA ARG A 709 22.16 45.53 33.04
C ARG A 709 22.79 46.92 33.07
N GLY A 710 22.15 47.86 33.77
CA GLY A 710 22.63 49.23 33.99
C GLY A 710 24.03 49.30 34.61
#